data_AF-A0A2B4SD59-F1
#
_entry.id   AF-A0A2B4SD59-F1
#
_cell.length_a   1.000
_cell.length_b   1.000
_cell.length_c   1.000
_cell.angle_alpha   90.00
_cell.angle_beta   90.00
_cell.angle_gamma   90.00
#
_symmetry.space_group_name_H-M   'P 1'
#
loop_
_entity.id
_entity.type
_entity.pdbx_description
1 polymer ?
#
loop_
_entity_poly.entity_id
_entity_poly.type
_entity_poly.pdbx_seq_one_letter_code
_entity_poly.pdbx_strand_id
1 'polypeptide(L)'
;MAATRTEPGTTSVRVGVLTVSDRCSRGEAEDKSGPNLQNLVKSSTLNVSKVLYECVPDERDEIRRVLLNWSDVEELHLVFTTGGTGFSPRDVTPEVTAEVIERSAPGLSLGMLCGSLKVTPMAMLSRATCGIRKGTVIVNLPGSVKGSQECFQFVLPALPHAIEVLRSSPNVGVTHAAMQHVCPHTAHNKPVQDLSKVAERDRHSPYPLVRMDEALSMIMNNSNCLSTTVIPIEDALGYVLASDVSAKEPLPPFPASVKDGYAVLASDGPGERVVLGAVTAGEVVACKVTSGHVMRINTGAPLPPGADAVVQVEDTELLESDNDGRTEKKVKILTTPKPGHDIRPVGFDVSVGQQVLTTYQKLGPAELGLLASLGVTKVEVFQKPRVAVLSTGNEVVNPGEETKPGQIRDSNRVALKSLIKMHGFEPLDLKIAADTPLEVESSLKSGLEKADVLVSSGGVSMGEKDFLKPVLQDRLGATIHFGRVFMKPGKPATFATTTNGGKKKLIFALPGNPVSAMVTFNLFVLPAVRKMAGSQHPQLTKIKAKLPQPVNLDPRPEYHRVTLSWKPGEAVPSAVSTAGEVIERNRMSNSLGLFLGGIFALVVAGYIAQSRLPPPKPRIIGIDLGTTFSCVGVYQAITGHIDILANENGTKVIPSVVAFTNEGVLVGKRALDQAELNPRSTIYDAKRFIGKTFTKEDLEKLSSLYQFKITSDEKNNPKFVVESHGNVTLVSPEEIGAAILRELKITAERNITRAVNQAVMSVPAEFNMAQRNATIRAAALAGIKVVRLINEPTAAAMAYGLHKKERVSNVMVVDLGGGTLDVSLLNIQGGMFVTMAMAGNNRLGGQDFNSRLMSYLMAVIKDRFGEELTNAEDIQRLRQEVESTKINLTTEGAVVVKLLLPSLNHRDKHVIFEETITRLTFEKLNDDLFQRVLQPIQRVLKEVDLPKEYVDEVVLVGGSTRIPKVRQIIEEYFDGKKPNVAIDPELAVATGVAIQAGIIGGMWPLQVSALELPNHNLRKIQIES
;
A
#
# COMPACT_ATOMS: atom_id res chain seq x y z
N MET A 1 -16.06 -72.07 6.87
CA MET A 1 -17.15 -71.25 6.30
C MET A 1 -16.55 -69.94 5.85
N ALA A 2 -16.52 -69.72 4.53
CA ALA A 2 -16.02 -68.49 3.92
C ALA A 2 -17.06 -67.38 4.13
N ALA A 3 -16.65 -66.27 4.74
CA ALA A 3 -17.36 -65.01 4.66
C ALA A 3 -16.53 -64.10 3.73
N THR A 4 -16.98 -64.01 2.49
CA THR A 4 -16.51 -63.08 1.47
C THR A 4 -16.67 -61.65 1.97
N ARG A 5 -15.55 -60.92 2.13
CA ARG A 5 -15.59 -59.46 2.27
C ARG A 5 -15.95 -58.86 0.91
N THR A 6 -17.15 -58.30 0.83
CA THR A 6 -17.65 -57.50 -0.30
C THR A 6 -16.84 -56.21 -0.45
N GLU A 7 -16.46 -55.87 -1.68
CA GLU A 7 -15.83 -54.60 -2.05
C GLU A 7 -16.72 -53.38 -1.71
N PRO A 8 -16.15 -52.19 -1.46
CA PRO A 8 -16.94 -50.98 -1.19
C PRO A 8 -17.64 -50.51 -2.47
N GLY A 9 -18.97 -50.48 -2.46
CA GLY A 9 -19.79 -50.13 -3.62
C GLY A 9 -19.57 -48.70 -4.14
N THR A 10 -19.23 -48.57 -5.42
CA THR A 10 -19.20 -47.30 -6.15
C THR A 10 -20.63 -46.88 -6.51
N THR A 11 -21.11 -45.78 -5.95
CA THR A 11 -22.47 -45.27 -6.22
C THR A 11 -22.63 -44.89 -7.70
N SER A 12 -23.61 -45.48 -8.39
CA SER A 12 -23.88 -45.19 -9.80
C SER A 12 -24.68 -43.89 -10.01
N VAL A 13 -24.34 -43.12 -11.04
CA VAL A 13 -24.90 -41.80 -11.36
C VAL A 13 -25.96 -41.91 -12.47
N ARG A 14 -27.12 -41.28 -12.26
CA ARG A 14 -28.21 -41.16 -13.25
C ARG A 14 -28.21 -39.74 -13.81
N VAL A 15 -28.20 -39.59 -15.13
CA VAL A 15 -28.04 -38.31 -15.82
C VAL A 15 -29.17 -38.09 -16.82
N GLY A 16 -29.67 -36.88 -16.93
CA GLY A 16 -30.59 -36.45 -18.00
C GLY A 16 -29.89 -35.49 -18.97
N VAL A 17 -30.13 -35.65 -20.26
CA VAL A 17 -29.69 -34.72 -21.32
C VAL A 17 -30.92 -34.21 -22.05
N LEU A 18 -31.27 -32.94 -21.86
CA LEU A 18 -32.43 -32.30 -22.48
C LEU A 18 -31.97 -31.37 -23.60
N THR A 19 -32.38 -31.65 -24.83
CA THR A 19 -32.20 -30.70 -25.94
C THR A 19 -33.42 -29.78 -26.00
N VAL A 20 -33.19 -28.47 -26.05
CA VAL A 20 -34.23 -27.46 -26.21
C VAL A 20 -34.05 -26.80 -27.57
N SER A 21 -34.94 -27.11 -28.51
CA SER A 21 -34.93 -26.54 -29.85
C SER A 21 -36.24 -26.75 -30.60
N ASP A 22 -36.90 -25.66 -30.98
CA ASP A 22 -38.08 -25.66 -31.86
C ASP A 22 -37.91 -26.47 -33.15
N ARG A 23 -36.74 -26.35 -33.79
CA ARG A 23 -36.45 -27.03 -35.07
C ARG A 23 -36.21 -28.51 -34.87
N CYS A 24 -35.50 -28.89 -33.80
CA CYS A 24 -35.22 -30.31 -33.54
C CYS A 24 -36.48 -31.05 -33.06
N SER A 25 -37.33 -30.41 -32.25
CA SER A 25 -38.56 -31.02 -31.74
C SER A 25 -39.61 -31.25 -32.83
N ARG A 26 -39.61 -30.43 -33.90
CA ARG A 26 -40.49 -30.59 -35.08
C ARG A 26 -39.90 -31.52 -36.16
N GLY A 27 -38.68 -32.02 -35.97
CA GLY A 27 -37.98 -32.83 -36.97
C GLY A 27 -37.45 -32.05 -38.18
N GLU A 28 -37.40 -30.71 -38.10
CA GLU A 28 -36.90 -29.82 -39.16
C GLU A 28 -35.35 -29.75 -39.16
N ALA A 29 -34.71 -30.11 -38.05
CA ALA A 29 -33.26 -30.21 -37.92
C ALA A 29 -32.88 -31.43 -37.08
N GLU A 30 -31.72 -32.02 -37.39
CA GLU A 30 -31.16 -33.11 -36.61
C GLU A 30 -30.50 -32.57 -35.34
N ASP A 31 -30.86 -33.10 -34.17
CA ASP A 31 -30.14 -32.79 -32.93
C ASP A 31 -28.79 -33.51 -32.90
N LYS A 32 -27.72 -32.71 -32.95
CA LYS A 32 -26.34 -33.19 -32.86
C LYS A 32 -25.73 -32.95 -31.48
N SER A 33 -26.29 -32.03 -30.71
CA SER A 33 -25.73 -31.60 -29.42
C SER A 33 -26.14 -32.54 -28.30
N GLY A 34 -27.41 -32.96 -28.27
CA GLY A 34 -27.92 -33.93 -27.30
C GLY A 34 -27.21 -35.29 -27.37
N PRO A 35 -27.19 -35.97 -28.53
CA PRO A 35 -26.47 -37.24 -28.68
C PRO A 35 -24.97 -37.14 -28.39
N ASN A 36 -24.32 -36.02 -28.75
CA ASN A 36 -22.91 -35.78 -28.41
C ASN A 36 -22.72 -35.70 -26.88
N LEU A 37 -23.58 -34.97 -26.17
CA LEU A 37 -23.55 -34.92 -24.71
C LEU A 37 -23.84 -36.27 -24.05
N GLN A 38 -24.78 -37.07 -24.58
CA GLN A 38 -25.00 -38.43 -24.07
C GLN A 38 -23.72 -39.27 -24.18
N ASN A 39 -22.99 -39.17 -25.28
CA ASN A 39 -21.74 -39.90 -25.48
C ASN A 39 -20.62 -39.38 -24.57
N LEU A 40 -20.52 -38.06 -24.39
CA LEU A 40 -19.57 -37.45 -23.46
C LEU A 40 -19.85 -37.85 -22.02
N VAL A 41 -21.12 -37.88 -21.60
CA VAL A 41 -21.52 -38.32 -20.26
C VAL A 41 -21.16 -39.80 -20.06
N LYS A 42 -21.46 -40.67 -21.02
CA LYS A 42 -21.12 -42.11 -20.96
C LYS A 42 -19.61 -42.40 -20.98
N SER A 43 -18.84 -41.57 -21.68
CA SER A 43 -17.37 -41.71 -21.77
C SER A 43 -16.61 -40.93 -20.68
N SER A 44 -17.33 -40.21 -19.83
CA SER A 44 -16.72 -39.43 -18.75
C SER A 44 -16.30 -40.29 -17.56
N THR A 45 -15.60 -39.66 -16.62
CA THR A 45 -15.25 -40.27 -15.33
C THR A 45 -16.44 -40.41 -14.37
N LEU A 46 -17.64 -39.97 -14.78
CA LEU A 46 -18.86 -40.19 -14.01
C LEU A 46 -19.27 -41.66 -14.16
N ASN A 47 -19.44 -42.37 -13.04
CA ASN A 47 -19.88 -43.78 -13.02
C ASN A 47 -21.37 -43.90 -13.40
N VAL A 48 -21.72 -43.65 -14.66
CA VAL A 48 -23.10 -43.44 -15.11
C VAL A 48 -23.83 -44.78 -15.34
N SER A 49 -24.97 -44.98 -14.67
CA SER A 49 -25.83 -46.17 -14.83
C SER A 49 -27.05 -45.96 -15.73
N LYS A 50 -27.55 -44.73 -15.84
CA LYS A 50 -28.73 -44.39 -16.66
C LYS A 50 -28.53 -43.02 -17.28
N VAL A 51 -28.75 -42.91 -18.59
CA VAL A 51 -28.82 -41.62 -19.31
C VAL A 51 -30.21 -41.50 -19.92
N LEU A 52 -31.00 -40.54 -19.44
CA LEU A 52 -32.25 -40.13 -20.08
C LEU A 52 -31.98 -39.04 -21.10
N TYR A 53 -32.76 -39.03 -22.17
CA TYR A 53 -32.70 -38.01 -23.20
C TYR A 53 -34.08 -37.70 -23.74
N GLU A 54 -34.35 -36.41 -23.93
CA GLU A 54 -35.59 -35.89 -24.49
C GLU A 54 -35.25 -34.59 -25.26
N CYS A 55 -36.02 -34.32 -26.31
CA CYS A 55 -35.91 -33.09 -27.10
C CYS A 55 -37.27 -32.39 -27.07
N VAL A 56 -37.29 -31.13 -26.64
CA VAL A 56 -38.51 -30.33 -26.47
C VAL A 56 -38.40 -29.01 -27.23
N PRO A 57 -39.54 -28.40 -27.64
CA PRO A 57 -39.52 -27.05 -28.19
C PRO A 57 -39.10 -26.02 -27.13
N ASP A 58 -38.80 -24.80 -27.57
CA ASP A 58 -38.46 -23.67 -26.70
C ASP A 58 -39.71 -23.10 -25.97
N GLU A 59 -40.54 -23.99 -25.40
CA GLU A 59 -41.75 -23.67 -24.67
C GLU A 59 -41.55 -23.84 -23.17
N ARG A 60 -41.93 -22.80 -22.39
CA ARG A 60 -41.68 -22.75 -20.95
C ARG A 60 -42.26 -23.96 -20.21
N ASP A 61 -43.49 -24.33 -20.53
CA ASP A 61 -44.19 -25.42 -19.85
C ASP A 61 -43.58 -26.80 -20.15
N GLU A 62 -43.09 -27.02 -21.36
CA GLU A 62 -42.42 -28.28 -21.73
C GLU A 62 -41.06 -28.43 -21.07
N ILE A 63 -40.23 -27.38 -21.08
CA ILE A 63 -38.92 -27.38 -20.41
C ILE A 63 -39.13 -27.59 -18.90
N ARG A 64 -40.10 -26.89 -18.30
CA ARG A 64 -40.44 -27.02 -16.88
C ARG A 64 -40.92 -28.43 -16.55
N ARG A 65 -41.82 -29.00 -17.37
CA ARG A 65 -42.34 -30.36 -17.20
C ARG A 65 -41.20 -31.38 -17.12
N VAL A 66 -40.24 -31.31 -18.04
CA VAL A 66 -39.10 -32.24 -18.07
C VAL A 66 -38.17 -32.03 -16.88
N LEU A 67 -37.77 -30.78 -16.57
CA LEU A 67 -36.88 -30.51 -15.45
C LEU A 67 -37.49 -30.92 -14.09
N LEU A 68 -38.79 -30.69 -13.89
CA LEU A 68 -39.52 -31.13 -12.69
C LEU A 68 -39.63 -32.65 -12.65
N ASN A 69 -40.06 -33.30 -13.73
CA ASN A 69 -40.19 -34.76 -13.77
C ASN A 69 -38.85 -35.45 -13.51
N TRP A 70 -37.78 -34.99 -14.16
CA TRP A 70 -36.46 -35.60 -14.02
C TRP A 70 -35.80 -35.36 -12.66
N SER A 71 -36.09 -34.23 -12.02
CA SER A 71 -35.54 -33.96 -10.69
C SER A 71 -36.38 -34.59 -9.57
N ASP A 72 -37.72 -34.53 -9.67
CA ASP A 72 -38.62 -34.88 -8.57
C ASP A 72 -39.18 -36.30 -8.64
N VAL A 73 -39.32 -36.86 -9.84
CA VAL A 73 -39.95 -38.17 -10.06
C VAL A 73 -38.92 -39.22 -10.45
N GLU A 74 -38.09 -38.94 -11.46
CA GLU A 74 -36.99 -39.84 -11.87
C GLU A 74 -35.77 -39.75 -10.95
N GLU A 75 -35.75 -38.74 -10.06
CA GLU A 75 -34.68 -38.48 -9.09
C GLU A 75 -33.29 -38.57 -9.74
N LEU A 76 -33.09 -37.87 -10.86
CA LEU A 76 -31.79 -37.86 -11.52
C LEU A 76 -30.77 -37.11 -10.65
N HIS A 77 -29.49 -37.44 -10.81
CA HIS A 77 -28.42 -36.79 -10.05
C HIS A 77 -27.89 -35.55 -10.78
N LEU A 78 -27.89 -35.61 -12.12
CA LEU A 78 -27.45 -34.54 -13.00
C LEU A 78 -28.45 -34.37 -14.13
N VAL A 79 -28.73 -33.12 -14.49
CA VAL A 79 -29.46 -32.76 -15.70
C VAL A 79 -28.65 -31.73 -16.46
N PHE A 80 -28.33 -32.02 -17.71
CA PHE A 80 -27.76 -31.08 -18.66
C PHE A 80 -28.84 -30.65 -19.64
N THR A 81 -29.02 -29.35 -19.82
CA THR A 81 -29.79 -28.84 -20.96
C THR A 81 -28.84 -28.36 -22.04
N THR A 82 -29.22 -28.45 -23.31
CA THR A 82 -28.49 -27.85 -24.43
C THR A 82 -29.45 -27.13 -25.36
N GLY A 83 -29.22 -25.83 -25.59
CA GLY A 83 -30.11 -24.98 -26.39
C GLY A 83 -31.06 -24.11 -25.54
N GLY A 84 -31.68 -23.13 -26.21
CA GLY A 84 -32.58 -22.15 -25.57
C GLY A 84 -31.89 -21.16 -24.62
N THR A 85 -30.57 -20.98 -24.69
CA THR A 85 -29.77 -20.12 -23.76
C THR A 85 -29.26 -18.82 -24.39
N GLY A 86 -29.58 -18.54 -25.65
CA GLY A 86 -29.16 -17.34 -26.39
C GLY A 86 -29.97 -16.10 -26.03
N PHE A 87 -29.88 -15.03 -26.83
CA PHE A 87 -30.61 -13.77 -26.61
C PHE A 87 -31.92 -13.68 -27.39
N SER A 88 -32.31 -14.74 -28.11
CA SER A 88 -33.58 -14.74 -28.86
C SER A 88 -34.76 -14.67 -27.90
N PRO A 89 -35.89 -14.00 -28.25
CA PRO A 89 -37.12 -14.04 -27.45
C PRO A 89 -37.65 -15.46 -27.20
N ARG A 90 -37.27 -16.43 -28.05
CA ARG A 90 -37.58 -17.85 -27.88
C ARG A 90 -36.65 -18.56 -26.88
N ASP A 91 -35.42 -18.07 -26.67
CA ASP A 91 -34.46 -18.71 -25.78
C ASP A 91 -34.86 -18.48 -24.30
N VAL A 92 -35.61 -19.41 -23.71
CA VAL A 92 -36.18 -19.28 -22.34
C VAL A 92 -35.61 -20.28 -21.32
N THR A 93 -34.64 -21.12 -21.71
CA THR A 93 -34.10 -22.19 -20.85
C THR A 93 -33.52 -21.68 -19.53
N PRO A 94 -32.75 -20.55 -19.48
CA PRO A 94 -32.24 -19.99 -18.23
C PRO A 94 -33.35 -19.54 -17.27
N GLU A 95 -34.38 -18.86 -17.77
CA GLU A 95 -35.52 -18.38 -16.99
C GLU A 95 -36.28 -19.55 -16.37
N VAL A 96 -36.58 -20.58 -17.18
CA VAL A 96 -37.28 -21.77 -16.70
C VAL A 96 -36.42 -22.52 -15.67
N THR A 97 -35.11 -22.62 -15.90
CA THR A 97 -34.20 -23.25 -14.94
C THR A 97 -34.17 -22.48 -13.62
N ALA A 98 -34.12 -21.14 -13.67
CA ALA A 98 -34.15 -20.29 -12.49
C ALA A 98 -35.46 -20.42 -11.69
N GLU A 99 -36.60 -20.63 -12.37
CA GLU A 99 -37.90 -20.88 -11.74
C GLU A 99 -38.00 -22.28 -11.09
N VAL A 100 -37.27 -23.27 -11.61
CA VAL A 100 -37.34 -24.67 -11.15
C VAL A 100 -36.37 -24.96 -10.01
N ILE A 101 -35.17 -24.35 -10.00
CA ILE A 101 -34.14 -24.61 -8.98
C ILE A 101 -34.54 -24.02 -7.61
N GLU A 102 -34.20 -24.73 -6.55
CA GLU A 102 -34.43 -24.29 -5.16
C GLU A 102 -33.23 -23.47 -4.65
N ARG A 103 -32.03 -23.79 -5.16
CA ARG A 103 -30.78 -23.11 -4.79
C ARG A 103 -29.94 -22.85 -6.03
N SER A 104 -29.47 -21.61 -6.18
CA SER A 104 -28.59 -21.23 -7.28
C SER A 104 -27.17 -21.77 -7.07
N ALA A 105 -26.52 -22.21 -8.16
CA ALA A 105 -25.13 -22.64 -8.20
C ALA A 105 -24.32 -21.77 -9.17
N PRO A 106 -24.15 -20.46 -8.88
CA PRO A 106 -23.56 -19.50 -9.82
C PRO A 106 -22.08 -19.77 -10.12
N GLY A 107 -21.38 -20.54 -9.26
CA GLY A 107 -20.00 -20.96 -9.51
C GLY A 107 -19.85 -21.85 -10.76
N LEU A 108 -20.84 -22.68 -11.07
CA LEU A 108 -20.81 -23.54 -12.26
C LEU A 108 -21.01 -22.72 -13.54
N SER A 109 -21.97 -21.79 -13.55
CA SER A 109 -22.18 -20.89 -14.69
C SER A 109 -21.01 -19.92 -14.89
N LEU A 110 -20.44 -19.37 -13.81
CA LEU A 110 -19.24 -18.53 -13.88
C LEU A 110 -18.02 -19.33 -14.36
N GLY A 111 -17.86 -20.58 -13.90
CA GLY A 111 -16.81 -21.48 -14.35
C GLY A 111 -16.87 -21.75 -15.85
N MET A 112 -18.07 -22.04 -16.37
CA MET A 112 -18.30 -22.18 -17.82
C MET A 112 -18.01 -20.87 -18.56
N LEU A 113 -18.51 -19.73 -18.09
CA LEU A 113 -18.28 -18.42 -18.73
C LEU A 113 -16.78 -18.08 -18.79
N CYS A 114 -16.05 -18.25 -17.69
CA CYS A 114 -14.61 -18.02 -17.62
C CYS A 114 -13.83 -19.01 -18.49
N GLY A 115 -14.27 -20.26 -18.61
CA GLY A 115 -13.70 -21.25 -19.53
C GLY A 115 -13.91 -20.86 -20.99
N SER A 116 -15.16 -20.56 -21.36
CA SER A 116 -15.55 -20.21 -22.72
C SER A 116 -14.97 -18.87 -23.20
N LEU A 117 -14.82 -17.86 -22.33
CA LEU A 117 -14.20 -16.57 -22.68
C LEU A 117 -12.72 -16.70 -23.08
N LYS A 118 -12.05 -17.79 -22.69
CA LYS A 118 -10.69 -18.11 -23.16
C LYS A 118 -10.67 -18.65 -24.60
N VAL A 119 -11.80 -19.18 -25.07
CA VAL A 119 -11.95 -19.79 -26.39
C VAL A 119 -12.55 -18.81 -27.39
N THR A 120 -13.59 -18.06 -26.98
CA THR A 120 -14.26 -17.08 -27.83
C THR A 120 -14.80 -15.89 -27.04
N PRO A 121 -14.62 -14.64 -27.53
CA PRO A 121 -15.22 -13.46 -26.90
C PRO A 121 -16.76 -13.50 -26.93
N MET A 122 -17.37 -14.21 -27.88
CA MET A 122 -18.82 -14.37 -27.98
C MET A 122 -19.44 -15.11 -26.79
N ALA A 123 -18.62 -15.77 -25.96
CA ALA A 123 -19.08 -16.39 -24.72
C ALA A 123 -19.73 -15.39 -23.75
N MET A 124 -19.45 -14.09 -23.87
CA MET A 124 -20.13 -13.03 -23.09
C MET A 124 -21.64 -12.97 -23.34
N LEU A 125 -22.12 -13.59 -24.43
CA LEU A 125 -23.54 -13.69 -24.78
C LEU A 125 -24.21 -14.93 -24.15
N SER A 126 -23.50 -15.70 -23.32
CA SER A 126 -24.08 -16.85 -22.64
C SER A 126 -24.90 -16.42 -21.41
N ARG A 127 -26.17 -16.84 -21.35
CA ARG A 127 -27.07 -16.60 -20.21
C ARG A 127 -27.28 -17.84 -19.34
N ALA A 128 -26.32 -18.77 -19.35
CA ALA A 128 -26.45 -20.07 -18.67
C ALA A 128 -26.76 -19.92 -17.18
N THR A 129 -27.81 -20.61 -16.72
CA THR A 129 -28.18 -20.73 -15.31
C THR A 129 -27.86 -22.14 -14.81
N CYS A 130 -27.41 -22.25 -13.57
CA CYS A 130 -27.13 -23.54 -12.92
C CYS A 130 -27.67 -23.52 -11.50
N GLY A 131 -28.13 -24.66 -11.01
CA GLY A 131 -28.70 -24.76 -9.67
C GLY A 131 -29.01 -26.18 -9.24
N ILE A 132 -29.62 -26.27 -8.07
CA ILE A 132 -29.92 -27.52 -7.38
C ILE A 132 -31.42 -27.57 -7.11
N ARG A 133 -32.02 -28.74 -7.32
CA ARG A 133 -33.40 -29.06 -6.97
C ARG A 133 -33.48 -30.47 -6.41
N LYS A 134 -33.99 -30.65 -5.19
CA LYS A 134 -34.20 -31.97 -4.55
C LYS A 134 -33.03 -32.97 -4.68
N GLY A 135 -31.79 -32.47 -4.64
CA GLY A 135 -30.57 -33.28 -4.76
C GLY A 135 -30.07 -33.50 -6.20
N THR A 136 -30.79 -33.00 -7.21
CA THR A 136 -30.37 -32.96 -8.62
C THR A 136 -29.61 -31.67 -8.92
N VAL A 137 -28.47 -31.77 -9.60
CA VAL A 137 -27.74 -30.61 -10.14
C VAL A 137 -28.16 -30.38 -11.59
N ILE A 138 -28.63 -29.16 -11.90
CA ILE A 138 -29.09 -28.75 -13.22
C ILE A 138 -28.08 -27.76 -13.81
N VAL A 139 -27.60 -28.02 -15.03
CA VAL A 139 -26.58 -27.22 -15.73
C VAL A 139 -27.06 -26.89 -17.15
N ASN A 140 -27.27 -25.61 -17.45
CA ASN A 140 -27.57 -25.19 -18.82
C ASN A 140 -26.30 -25.05 -19.67
N LEU A 141 -26.28 -25.69 -20.83
CA LEU A 141 -25.19 -25.64 -21.81
C LEU A 141 -25.64 -24.93 -23.11
N PRO A 142 -24.71 -24.32 -23.86
CA PRO A 142 -25.01 -23.71 -25.16
C PRO A 142 -25.51 -24.73 -26.18
N GLY A 143 -26.43 -24.33 -27.07
CA GLY A 143 -27.04 -25.25 -28.04
C GLY A 143 -26.14 -25.78 -29.16
N SER A 144 -24.94 -25.24 -29.34
CA SER A 144 -23.99 -25.75 -30.35
C SER A 144 -23.22 -26.96 -29.81
N VAL A 145 -22.91 -27.93 -30.69
CA VAL A 145 -22.17 -29.16 -30.31
C VAL A 145 -20.83 -28.82 -29.67
N LYS A 146 -20.08 -27.91 -30.30
CA LYS A 146 -18.78 -27.45 -29.79
C LYS A 146 -18.92 -26.72 -28.46
N GLY A 147 -19.90 -25.81 -28.34
CA GLY A 147 -20.10 -25.02 -27.14
C GLY A 147 -20.55 -25.87 -25.94
N SER A 148 -21.47 -26.79 -26.15
CA SER A 148 -21.91 -27.73 -25.11
C SER A 148 -20.81 -28.69 -24.67
N GLN A 149 -20.02 -29.24 -25.61
CA GLN A 149 -18.87 -30.10 -25.30
C GLN A 149 -17.81 -29.37 -24.48
N GLU A 150 -17.42 -28.17 -24.88
CA GLU A 150 -16.42 -27.37 -24.15
C GLU A 150 -16.92 -27.02 -22.74
N CYS A 151 -18.17 -26.52 -22.64
CA CYS A 151 -18.77 -26.18 -21.35
C CYS A 151 -18.91 -27.39 -20.42
N PHE A 152 -19.29 -28.56 -20.95
CA PHE A 152 -19.33 -29.81 -20.21
C PHE A 152 -17.95 -30.17 -19.62
N GLN A 153 -16.87 -30.04 -20.39
CA GLN A 153 -15.51 -30.31 -19.92
C GLN A 153 -15.06 -29.34 -18.81
N PHE A 154 -15.53 -28.09 -18.83
CA PHE A 154 -15.19 -27.12 -17.78
C PHE A 154 -15.85 -27.44 -16.43
N VAL A 155 -17.06 -28.00 -16.44
CA VAL A 155 -17.78 -28.34 -15.19
C VAL A 155 -17.52 -29.76 -14.72
N LEU A 156 -17.18 -30.69 -15.62
CA LEU A 156 -17.00 -32.12 -15.34
C LEU A 156 -16.16 -32.42 -14.08
N PRO A 157 -15.01 -31.75 -13.81
CA PRO A 157 -14.20 -32.05 -12.62
C PRO A 157 -14.92 -31.79 -11.28
N ALA A 158 -15.91 -30.90 -11.26
CA ALA A 158 -16.63 -30.51 -10.04
C ALA A 158 -17.88 -31.38 -9.78
N LEU A 159 -18.39 -32.06 -10.81
CA LEU A 159 -19.67 -32.77 -10.72
C LEU A 159 -19.64 -34.01 -9.79
N PRO A 160 -18.59 -34.86 -9.78
CA PRO A 160 -18.55 -36.02 -8.87
C PRO A 160 -18.71 -35.59 -7.40
N HIS A 161 -17.99 -34.55 -7.00
CA HIS A 161 -18.04 -34.04 -5.64
C HIS A 161 -19.38 -33.36 -5.32
N ALA A 162 -19.93 -32.59 -6.27
CA ALA A 162 -21.24 -31.95 -6.10
C ALA A 162 -22.35 -32.99 -5.84
N ILE A 163 -22.30 -34.13 -6.53
CA ILE A 163 -23.24 -35.24 -6.32
C ILE A 163 -23.03 -35.88 -4.94
N GLU A 164 -21.79 -36.12 -4.53
CA GLU A 164 -21.48 -36.74 -3.23
C GLU A 164 -21.96 -35.88 -2.05
N VAL A 165 -21.75 -34.56 -2.11
CA VAL A 165 -22.17 -33.61 -1.08
C VAL A 165 -23.69 -33.58 -0.94
N LEU A 166 -24.42 -33.59 -2.06
CA LEU A 166 -25.90 -33.56 -2.03
C LEU A 166 -26.52 -34.86 -1.51
N ARG A 167 -25.78 -35.97 -1.57
CA ARG A 167 -26.28 -37.28 -1.11
C ARG A 167 -25.99 -37.60 0.36
N SER A 168 -25.33 -36.70 1.10
CA SER A 168 -24.99 -36.88 2.52
C SER A 168 -24.33 -38.24 2.80
N SER A 169 -23.49 -38.72 1.88
CA SER A 169 -22.88 -40.04 1.96
C SER A 169 -21.69 -40.04 2.94
N PRO A 170 -21.51 -41.06 3.81
CA PRO A 170 -20.46 -41.06 4.85
C PRO A 170 -19.01 -41.12 4.33
N ASN A 171 -18.81 -41.12 3.00
CA ASN A 171 -17.52 -41.23 2.34
C ASN A 171 -16.90 -39.91 1.87
N VAL A 172 -17.38 -38.74 2.33
CA VAL A 172 -16.73 -37.45 2.05
C VAL A 172 -15.24 -37.46 2.49
N GLY A 173 -14.90 -38.24 3.52
CA GLY A 173 -13.50 -38.45 3.94
C GLY A 173 -12.67 -39.37 3.04
N VAL A 174 -13.32 -40.27 2.28
CA VAL A 174 -12.63 -41.28 1.45
C VAL A 174 -12.34 -40.74 0.04
N THR A 175 -13.17 -39.88 -0.53
CA THR A 175 -12.87 -39.21 -1.82
C THR A 175 -11.71 -38.21 -1.68
N HIS A 176 -11.61 -37.55 -0.52
CA HIS A 176 -10.47 -36.71 -0.15
C HIS A 176 -9.16 -37.52 -0.01
N ALA A 177 -9.23 -38.79 0.42
CA ALA A 177 -8.07 -39.66 0.61
C ALA A 177 -7.71 -40.52 -0.63
N ALA A 178 -8.69 -40.92 -1.45
CA ALA A 178 -8.50 -41.77 -2.62
C ALA A 178 -7.97 -41.00 -3.85
N MET A 179 -8.25 -39.69 -3.96
CA MET A 179 -7.53 -38.82 -4.91
C MET A 179 -6.09 -38.52 -4.47
N GLN A 180 -5.69 -38.95 -3.27
CA GLN A 180 -4.35 -38.72 -2.69
C GLN A 180 -3.42 -39.95 -2.72
N HIS A 181 -3.86 -41.15 -3.11
CA HIS A 181 -2.96 -42.31 -3.19
C HIS A 181 -3.36 -43.35 -4.25
N VAL A 182 -2.70 -43.31 -5.42
CA VAL A 182 -2.36 -44.52 -6.18
C VAL A 182 -0.90 -44.39 -6.61
N CYS A 183 -0.02 -45.07 -5.88
CA CYS A 183 1.37 -45.27 -6.28
C CYS A 183 1.71 -46.74 -6.02
N PRO A 184 1.84 -47.60 -7.04
CA PRO A 184 2.42 -48.93 -6.87
C PRO A 184 3.91 -48.85 -7.21
N HIS A 185 4.76 -48.80 -6.18
CA HIS A 185 6.16 -49.15 -6.33
C HIS A 185 6.32 -50.66 -6.13
N THR A 186 6.49 -51.38 -7.24
CA THR A 186 7.23 -52.65 -7.24
C THR A 186 8.55 -52.43 -7.98
N ALA A 187 9.63 -52.73 -7.26
CA ALA A 187 11.01 -52.62 -7.74
C ALA A 187 11.24 -53.49 -8.96
N HIS A 188 11.69 -52.88 -10.06
CA HIS A 188 12.36 -53.60 -11.14
C HIS A 188 13.85 -53.26 -11.08
N ASN A 189 14.65 -54.27 -10.69
CA ASN A 189 16.08 -54.32 -10.96
C ASN A 189 16.32 -54.12 -12.46
N LYS A 190 16.84 -52.95 -12.85
CA LYS A 190 17.47 -52.76 -14.17
C LYS A 190 18.99 -52.73 -13.98
N PRO A 191 19.76 -53.33 -14.90
CA PRO A 191 21.22 -53.35 -14.83
C PRO A 191 21.80 -51.92 -14.95
N VAL A 192 22.94 -51.70 -14.29
CA VAL A 192 23.70 -50.43 -14.30
C VAL A 192 24.00 -50.04 -15.74
N GLN A 193 23.42 -48.93 -16.19
CA GLN A 193 23.57 -48.44 -17.55
C GLN A 193 24.95 -47.76 -17.71
N ASP A 194 25.72 -48.13 -18.73
CA ASP A 194 27.00 -47.52 -19.04
C ASP A 194 26.79 -46.06 -19.52
N LEU A 195 27.01 -45.11 -18.62
CA LEU A 195 26.78 -43.69 -18.85
C LEU A 195 27.69 -43.09 -19.93
N SER A 196 28.77 -43.76 -20.33
CA SER A 196 29.67 -43.27 -21.39
C SER A 196 29.06 -43.36 -22.80
N LYS A 197 28.04 -44.19 -22.99
CA LYS A 197 27.37 -44.40 -24.28
C LYS A 197 26.17 -43.46 -24.45
N VAL A 198 26.47 -42.19 -24.79
CA VAL A 198 25.48 -41.10 -24.88
C VAL A 198 24.26 -41.43 -25.75
N ALA A 199 24.44 -42.17 -26.85
CA ALA A 199 23.38 -42.53 -27.78
C ALA A 199 22.38 -43.57 -27.25
N GLU A 200 22.78 -44.38 -26.27
CA GLU A 200 21.99 -45.52 -25.72
C GLU A 200 21.23 -45.13 -24.44
N ARG A 201 21.31 -43.86 -24.02
CA ARG A 201 20.67 -43.37 -22.80
C ARG A 201 19.16 -43.33 -22.92
N ASP A 202 18.49 -43.62 -21.80
CA ASP A 202 17.05 -43.44 -21.71
C ASP A 202 16.71 -41.95 -21.91
N ARG A 203 15.87 -41.65 -22.91
CA ARG A 203 15.40 -40.29 -23.19
C ARG A 203 14.30 -39.85 -22.24
N HIS A 204 13.77 -40.77 -21.44
CA HIS A 204 12.80 -40.50 -20.41
C HIS A 204 13.48 -40.56 -19.04
N SER A 205 13.08 -39.65 -18.15
CA SER A 205 13.56 -39.73 -16.78
C SER A 205 12.94 -40.93 -16.08
N PRO A 206 13.72 -41.71 -15.31
CA PRO A 206 13.17 -42.77 -14.46
C PRO A 206 12.40 -42.22 -13.26
N TYR A 207 12.48 -40.90 -12.98
CA TYR A 207 11.79 -40.27 -11.86
C TYR A 207 10.46 -39.68 -12.32
N PRO A 208 9.34 -40.07 -11.66
CA PRO A 208 8.04 -39.48 -11.94
C PRO A 208 8.05 -37.99 -11.60
N LEU A 209 7.15 -37.25 -12.23
CA LEU A 209 7.02 -35.81 -12.05
C LEU A 209 6.05 -35.53 -10.89
N VAL A 210 6.59 -35.27 -9.70
CA VAL A 210 5.83 -35.15 -8.45
C VAL A 210 5.21 -33.74 -8.32
N ARG A 211 3.99 -33.62 -7.80
CA ARG A 211 3.37 -32.29 -7.57
C ARG A 211 4.08 -31.54 -6.45
N MET A 212 3.97 -30.20 -6.42
CA MET A 212 4.70 -29.39 -5.42
C MET A 212 4.26 -29.68 -3.99
N ASP A 213 2.95 -29.81 -3.76
CA ASP A 213 2.34 -30.15 -2.48
C ASP A 213 2.78 -31.53 -1.96
N GLU A 214 2.83 -32.54 -2.85
CA GLU A 214 3.37 -33.86 -2.54
C GLU A 214 4.86 -33.79 -2.18
N ALA A 215 5.67 -33.09 -2.99
CA ALA A 215 7.10 -32.91 -2.74
C ALA A 215 7.36 -32.23 -1.38
N LEU A 216 6.60 -31.18 -1.05
CA LEU A 216 6.70 -30.50 0.24
C LEU A 216 6.28 -31.43 1.40
N SER A 217 5.25 -32.25 1.21
CA SER A 217 4.82 -33.23 2.21
C SER A 217 5.89 -34.29 2.49
N MET A 218 6.53 -34.81 1.44
CA MET A 218 7.67 -35.73 1.57
C MET A 218 8.83 -35.09 2.35
N ILE A 219 9.14 -33.82 2.08
CA ILE A 219 10.17 -33.07 2.82
C ILE A 219 9.79 -32.92 4.29
N MET A 220 8.55 -32.47 4.57
CA MET A 220 8.07 -32.26 5.94
C MET A 220 8.07 -33.57 6.73
N ASN A 221 7.65 -34.69 6.14
CA ASN A 221 7.64 -36.01 6.79
C ASN A 221 9.05 -36.52 7.15
N ASN A 222 10.08 -35.98 6.51
CA ASN A 222 11.47 -36.34 6.77
C ASN A 222 12.24 -35.31 7.61
N SER A 223 11.69 -34.12 7.85
CA SER A 223 12.34 -33.00 8.54
C SER A 223 11.96 -32.94 10.02
N ASN A 224 12.45 -33.88 10.82
CA ASN A 224 12.16 -33.94 12.25
C ASN A 224 12.87 -32.81 13.03
N CYS A 225 12.26 -32.34 14.12
CA CYS A 225 12.91 -31.38 15.02
C CYS A 225 14.23 -31.96 15.56
N LEU A 226 15.25 -31.13 15.66
CA LEU A 226 16.49 -31.49 16.33
C LEU A 226 16.30 -31.52 17.85
N SER A 227 17.31 -32.06 18.54
CA SER A 227 17.39 -32.04 20.00
C SER A 227 17.32 -30.62 20.55
N THR A 228 16.95 -30.52 21.83
CA THR A 228 16.90 -29.25 22.55
C THR A 228 18.25 -28.94 23.19
N THR A 229 18.46 -27.67 23.54
CA THR A 229 19.63 -27.21 24.28
C THR A 229 19.25 -26.01 25.15
N VAL A 230 19.90 -25.84 26.29
CA VAL A 230 19.74 -24.67 27.14
C VAL A 230 20.79 -23.64 26.78
N ILE A 231 20.38 -22.41 26.48
CA ILE A 231 21.27 -21.30 26.13
C ILE A 231 20.95 -20.05 26.96
N PRO A 232 21.92 -19.14 27.14
CA PRO A 232 21.67 -17.79 27.64
C PRO A 232 20.66 -17.03 26.77
N ILE A 233 19.82 -16.18 27.36
CA ILE A 233 18.83 -15.38 26.61
C ILE A 233 19.47 -14.39 25.62
N GLU A 234 20.68 -13.92 25.90
CA GLU A 234 21.48 -13.04 25.02
C GLU A 234 21.85 -13.69 23.69
N ASP A 235 22.01 -15.01 23.66
CA ASP A 235 22.31 -15.80 22.47
C ASP A 235 21.03 -16.38 21.81
N ALA A 236 19.86 -16.18 22.42
CA ALA A 236 18.63 -16.85 22.04
C ALA A 236 17.83 -16.15 20.93
N LEU A 237 18.33 -15.04 20.38
CA LEU A 237 17.64 -14.31 19.32
C LEU A 237 17.41 -15.19 18.07
N GLY A 238 16.13 -15.31 17.70
CA GLY A 238 15.69 -16.10 16.55
C GLY A 238 15.70 -17.62 16.76
N TYR A 239 15.97 -18.11 17.97
CA TYR A 239 15.70 -19.50 18.36
C TYR A 239 14.21 -19.73 18.64
N VAL A 240 13.81 -20.99 18.74
CA VAL A 240 12.43 -21.39 19.07
C VAL A 240 12.44 -22.13 20.40
N LEU A 241 11.57 -21.73 21.32
CA LEU A 241 11.45 -22.33 22.65
C LEU A 241 11.05 -23.81 22.57
N ALA A 242 11.68 -24.63 23.41
CA ALA A 242 11.41 -26.06 23.52
C ALA A 242 10.60 -26.44 24.76
N SER A 243 10.42 -25.52 25.71
CA SER A 243 9.55 -25.68 26.87
C SER A 243 8.84 -24.37 27.21
N ASP A 244 7.71 -24.49 27.91
CA ASP A 244 6.94 -23.35 28.39
C ASP A 244 7.72 -22.59 29.46
N VAL A 245 7.61 -21.25 29.46
CA VAL A 245 8.23 -20.42 30.48
C VAL A 245 7.15 -19.77 31.32
N SER A 246 7.24 -19.95 32.64
CA SER A 246 6.35 -19.35 33.62
C SER A 246 7.11 -18.36 34.50
N ALA A 247 6.45 -17.28 34.89
CA ALA A 247 7.01 -16.27 35.77
C ALA A 247 7.25 -16.84 37.18
N LYS A 248 8.49 -16.72 37.68
CA LYS A 248 8.84 -17.12 39.05
C LYS A 248 8.56 -16.02 40.06
N GLU A 249 8.58 -14.78 39.61
CA GLU A 249 8.38 -13.58 40.39
C GLU A 249 7.25 -12.75 39.77
N PRO A 250 6.49 -11.99 40.58
CA PRO A 250 5.44 -11.13 40.05
C PRO A 250 6.05 -9.87 39.40
N LEU A 251 5.37 -9.34 38.38
CA LEU A 251 5.70 -8.06 37.76
C LEU A 251 4.48 -7.12 37.84
N PRO A 252 4.60 -5.92 38.42
CA PRO A 252 5.72 -5.46 39.24
C PRO A 252 5.85 -6.26 40.56
N PRO A 253 7.05 -6.35 41.17
CA PRO A 253 7.27 -7.13 42.40
C PRO A 253 6.78 -6.43 43.69
N PHE A 254 6.38 -5.16 43.58
CA PHE A 254 5.83 -4.33 44.64
C PHE A 254 4.69 -3.46 44.07
N PRO A 255 3.80 -2.90 44.90
CA PRO A 255 2.83 -1.91 44.43
C PRO A 255 3.58 -0.72 43.84
N ALA A 256 3.34 -0.41 42.57
CA ALA A 256 4.10 0.59 41.82
C ALA A 256 3.19 1.69 41.30
N SER A 257 3.69 2.92 41.25
CA SER A 257 2.94 4.03 40.67
C SER A 257 2.73 3.85 39.16
N VAL A 258 1.51 4.14 38.67
CA VAL A 258 1.18 4.19 37.24
C VAL A 258 1.67 5.49 36.60
N LYS A 259 1.74 6.58 37.38
CA LYS A 259 2.03 7.94 36.92
C LYS A 259 3.03 8.66 37.81
N ASP A 260 3.59 9.75 37.32
CA ASP A 260 4.30 10.72 38.14
C ASP A 260 3.28 11.54 38.92
N GLY A 261 3.55 11.78 40.21
CA GLY A 261 2.56 12.42 41.07
C GLY A 261 2.93 12.43 42.54
N TYR A 262 1.92 12.31 43.39
CA TYR A 262 2.05 12.27 44.84
C TYR A 262 1.35 11.03 45.38
N ALA A 263 2.07 10.25 46.16
CA ALA A 263 1.51 9.18 46.99
C ALA A 263 0.77 9.83 48.16
N VAL A 264 -0.51 9.53 48.28
CA VAL A 264 -1.44 10.16 49.23
C VAL A 264 -2.20 9.10 50.03
N LEU A 265 -2.82 9.55 51.12
CA LEU A 265 -3.88 8.81 51.80
C LEU A 265 -5.24 9.28 51.26
N ALA A 266 -5.97 8.40 50.58
CA ALA A 266 -7.20 8.73 49.88
C ALA A 266 -8.30 9.27 50.81
N SER A 267 -8.31 8.84 52.08
CA SER A 267 -9.27 9.30 53.08
C SER A 267 -9.20 10.79 53.39
N ASP A 268 -8.06 11.45 53.12
CA ASP A 268 -7.91 12.88 53.38
C ASP A 268 -8.68 13.73 52.35
N GLY A 269 -9.07 13.17 51.20
CA GLY A 269 -9.77 13.88 50.14
C GLY A 269 -8.92 14.99 49.48
N PRO A 270 -9.55 15.96 48.79
CA PRO A 270 -8.87 17.15 48.27
C PRO A 270 -8.35 18.07 49.38
N GLY A 271 -7.38 18.92 49.07
CA GLY A 271 -6.88 19.97 49.97
C GLY A 271 -5.36 20.03 50.11
N GLU A 272 -4.90 20.92 50.99
CA GLU A 272 -3.47 21.20 51.18
C GLU A 272 -2.77 20.07 51.94
N ARG A 273 -1.55 19.71 51.51
CA ARG A 273 -0.73 18.65 52.09
C ARG A 273 0.72 19.08 52.17
N VAL A 274 1.41 18.57 53.19
CA VAL A 274 2.86 18.76 53.34
C VAL A 274 3.61 17.65 52.61
N VAL A 275 4.58 18.02 51.77
CA VAL A 275 5.41 17.07 51.04
C VAL A 275 6.56 16.61 51.94
N LEU A 276 6.60 15.32 52.25
CA LEU A 276 7.61 14.72 53.14
C LEU A 276 8.95 14.44 52.46
N GLY A 277 8.94 14.35 51.12
CA GLY A 277 10.09 13.98 50.31
C GLY A 277 9.66 13.41 48.96
N ALA A 278 10.58 12.71 48.29
CA ALA A 278 10.34 12.05 47.02
C ALA A 278 10.78 10.58 47.06
N VAL A 279 10.05 9.70 46.36
CA VAL A 279 10.43 8.31 46.07
C VAL A 279 10.76 8.20 44.60
N THR A 280 12.00 7.80 44.28
CA THR A 280 12.41 7.49 42.91
C THR A 280 12.45 5.99 42.67
N ALA A 281 12.38 5.55 41.40
CA ALA A 281 12.43 4.14 41.07
C ALA A 281 13.79 3.53 41.48
N GLY A 282 13.76 2.46 42.27
CA GLY A 282 14.95 1.80 42.81
C GLY A 282 15.29 2.15 44.26
N GLU A 283 14.60 3.11 44.88
CA GLU A 283 14.79 3.48 46.29
C GLU A 283 13.65 2.93 47.16
N VAL A 284 13.99 2.46 48.37
CA VAL A 284 13.01 2.09 49.40
C VAL A 284 12.98 3.17 50.47
N VAL A 285 11.88 3.90 50.55
CA VAL A 285 11.72 4.97 51.54
C VAL A 285 11.03 4.43 52.79
N ALA A 286 11.69 4.54 53.94
CA ALA A 286 11.16 4.08 55.24
C ALA A 286 10.13 5.06 55.84
N CYS A 287 10.08 6.29 55.35
CA CYS A 287 9.18 7.34 55.84
C CYS A 287 7.72 7.04 55.43
N LYS A 288 6.83 7.02 56.42
CA LYS A 288 5.40 6.67 56.24
C LYS A 288 4.58 7.90 55.91
N VAL A 289 3.76 7.83 54.86
CA VAL A 289 2.74 8.85 54.56
C VAL A 289 1.63 8.75 55.61
N THR A 290 1.30 9.89 56.23
CA THR A 290 0.27 10.01 57.28
C THR A 290 -0.73 11.10 56.89
N SER A 291 -1.87 11.17 57.57
CA SER A 291 -2.90 12.15 57.26
C SER A 291 -2.35 13.58 57.23
N GLY A 292 -2.71 14.36 56.21
CA GLY A 292 -2.21 15.71 55.96
C GLY A 292 -0.84 15.78 55.25
N HIS A 293 -0.21 14.64 54.97
CA HIS A 293 1.09 14.54 54.33
C HIS A 293 1.03 13.75 53.02
N VAL A 294 1.97 14.03 52.12
CA VAL A 294 2.16 13.32 50.84
C VAL A 294 3.64 13.13 50.54
N MET A 295 3.94 12.25 49.58
CA MET A 295 5.30 12.06 49.10
C MET A 295 5.31 12.06 47.58
N ARG A 296 6.21 12.83 46.95
CA ARG A 296 6.35 12.83 45.50
C ARG A 296 6.77 11.44 45.04
N ILE A 297 6.19 10.92 43.97
CA ILE A 297 6.44 9.57 43.49
C ILE A 297 6.52 9.57 41.97
N ASN A 298 7.55 8.93 41.41
CA ASN A 298 7.70 8.81 39.97
C ASN A 298 7.01 7.55 39.43
N THR A 299 6.73 7.54 38.12
CA THR A 299 6.20 6.37 37.41
C THR A 299 7.10 5.16 37.65
N GLY A 300 6.50 4.04 38.08
CA GLY A 300 7.20 2.79 38.37
C GLY A 300 7.91 2.72 39.73
N ALA A 301 7.92 3.80 40.53
CA ALA A 301 8.48 3.78 41.88
C ALA A 301 7.58 3.00 42.87
N PRO A 302 8.15 2.37 43.92
CA PRO A 302 7.40 1.65 44.93
C PRO A 302 6.51 2.60 45.75
N LEU A 303 5.29 2.18 46.03
CA LEU A 303 4.37 2.95 46.87
C LEU A 303 4.92 3.06 48.31
N PRO A 304 5.10 4.27 48.87
CA PRO A 304 5.63 4.45 50.21
C PRO A 304 4.64 3.91 51.27
N PRO A 305 5.14 3.44 52.42
CA PRO A 305 4.29 2.94 53.50
C PRO A 305 3.23 3.98 53.91
N GLY A 306 1.99 3.55 54.11
CA GLY A 306 0.90 4.41 54.57
C GLY A 306 0.13 5.17 53.48
N ALA A 307 0.66 5.25 52.25
CA ALA A 307 -0.13 5.72 51.11
C ALA A 307 -0.99 4.58 50.54
N ASP A 308 -2.16 4.92 50.01
CA ASP A 308 -3.10 3.97 49.39
C ASP A 308 -3.62 4.46 48.03
N ALA A 309 -3.18 5.62 47.55
CA ALA A 309 -3.49 6.17 46.23
C ALA A 309 -2.33 7.01 45.70
N VAL A 310 -2.29 7.20 44.38
CA VAL A 310 -1.46 8.22 43.72
C VAL A 310 -2.36 9.24 43.04
N VAL A 311 -2.01 10.52 43.18
CA VAL A 311 -2.62 11.62 42.43
C VAL A 311 -1.57 12.15 41.47
N GLN A 312 -1.88 12.16 40.17
CA GLN A 312 -0.98 12.66 39.13
C GLN A 312 -0.61 14.13 39.34
N VAL A 313 0.57 14.55 38.89
CA VAL A 313 1.07 15.92 39.09
C VAL A 313 0.08 16.97 38.57
N GLU A 314 -0.58 16.71 37.44
CA GLU A 314 -1.55 17.61 36.80
C GLU A 314 -2.79 17.88 37.65
N ASP A 315 -3.09 16.99 38.60
CA ASP A 315 -4.21 17.12 39.54
C ASP A 315 -3.78 17.74 40.88
N THR A 316 -2.64 18.43 40.88
CA THR A 316 -2.10 19.13 42.06
C THR A 316 -1.67 20.55 41.72
N GLU A 317 -1.64 21.41 42.74
CA GLU A 317 -1.15 22.79 42.66
C GLU A 317 -0.04 22.99 43.70
N LEU A 318 1.12 23.49 43.28
CA LEU A 318 2.23 23.79 44.19
C LEU A 318 1.94 25.05 45.00
N LEU A 319 1.96 24.95 46.33
CA LEU A 319 1.69 26.08 47.24
C LEU A 319 2.94 26.68 47.86
N GLU A 320 3.94 25.85 48.20
CA GLU A 320 5.16 26.30 48.86
C GLU A 320 6.37 25.48 48.37
N SER A 321 7.47 26.15 48.02
CA SER A 321 8.76 25.54 47.71
C SER A 321 9.87 26.06 48.64
N ASP A 322 11.05 25.45 48.60
CA ASP A 322 12.27 26.06 49.14
C ASP A 322 12.73 27.27 48.30
N ASN A 323 13.70 28.02 48.84
CA ASN A 323 14.20 29.27 48.24
C ASN A 323 14.86 29.07 46.87
N ASP A 324 15.37 27.87 46.60
CA ASP A 324 16.05 27.52 45.35
C ASP A 324 15.10 26.84 44.35
N GLY A 325 13.83 26.64 44.72
CA GLY A 325 12.78 26.03 43.88
C GLY A 325 12.99 24.54 43.57
N ARG A 326 13.87 23.85 44.32
CA ARG A 326 14.24 22.45 44.08
C ARG A 326 13.42 21.48 44.92
N THR A 327 12.89 21.94 46.05
CA THR A 327 12.13 21.11 46.98
C THR A 327 10.72 21.67 47.15
N GLU A 328 9.73 20.86 46.83
CA GLU A 328 8.33 21.16 47.12
C GLU A 328 8.09 20.92 48.61
N LYS A 329 7.46 21.86 49.30
CA LYS A 329 7.14 21.76 50.74
C LYS A 329 5.66 21.54 50.98
N LYS A 330 4.80 22.19 50.19
CA LYS A 330 3.35 22.02 50.26
C LYS A 330 2.70 22.02 48.89
N VAL A 331 1.75 21.12 48.72
CA VAL A 331 0.96 20.97 47.50
C VAL A 331 -0.51 20.87 47.86
N LYS A 332 -1.38 21.27 46.93
CA LYS A 332 -2.82 21.15 47.06
C LYS A 332 -3.31 20.08 46.11
N ILE A 333 -3.98 19.07 46.67
CA ILE A 333 -4.65 18.02 45.90
C ILE A 333 -5.98 18.58 45.39
N LEU A 334 -6.16 18.61 44.07
CA LEU A 334 -7.33 19.23 43.43
C LEU A 334 -8.48 18.24 43.21
N THR A 335 -8.18 16.96 43.07
CA THR A 335 -9.16 15.89 42.83
C THR A 335 -9.40 15.06 44.08
N THR A 336 -10.47 14.27 44.11
CA THR A 336 -10.74 13.34 45.22
C THR A 336 -10.08 11.99 44.93
N PRO A 337 -8.95 11.65 45.58
CA PRO A 337 -8.32 10.34 45.43
C PRO A 337 -9.21 9.21 45.93
N LYS A 338 -9.11 8.03 45.31
CA LYS A 338 -9.74 6.79 45.75
C LYS A 338 -8.68 5.76 46.12
N PRO A 339 -8.90 4.88 47.11
CA PRO A 339 -7.96 3.80 47.39
C PRO A 339 -7.70 2.95 46.14
N GLY A 340 -6.42 2.66 45.88
CA GLY A 340 -5.93 1.94 44.70
C GLY A 340 -5.81 2.79 43.43
N HIS A 341 -6.15 4.08 43.46
CA HIS A 341 -6.07 4.94 42.28
C HIS A 341 -4.62 5.13 41.81
N ASP A 342 -4.39 4.96 40.50
CA ASP A 342 -3.09 5.07 39.84
C ASP A 342 -1.97 4.20 40.47
N ILE A 343 -2.34 3.05 41.05
CA ILE A 343 -1.41 2.04 41.60
C ILE A 343 -1.53 0.73 40.83
N ARG A 344 -0.41 0.19 40.36
CA ARG A 344 -0.32 -1.21 39.93
C ARG A 344 -0.05 -2.09 41.14
N PRO A 345 -0.96 -3.00 41.52
CA PRO A 345 -0.68 -3.96 42.59
C PRO A 345 0.42 -4.95 42.17
N VAL A 346 0.95 -5.69 43.15
CA VAL A 346 1.93 -6.76 42.90
C VAL A 346 1.38 -7.76 41.90
N GLY A 347 2.15 -8.07 40.86
CA GLY A 347 1.78 -9.05 39.85
C GLY A 347 0.68 -8.61 38.89
N PHE A 348 0.41 -7.30 38.80
CA PHE A 348 -0.59 -6.74 37.89
C PHE A 348 -0.27 -7.00 36.42
N ASP A 349 1.00 -6.87 36.00
CA ASP A 349 1.41 -7.13 34.63
C ASP A 349 1.59 -8.64 34.40
N VAL A 350 2.26 -9.31 35.35
CA VAL A 350 2.50 -10.76 35.32
C VAL A 350 2.40 -11.33 36.73
N SER A 351 1.50 -12.28 36.94
CA SER A 351 1.35 -13.00 38.21
C SER A 351 2.36 -14.13 38.36
N VAL A 352 2.71 -14.48 39.60
CA VAL A 352 3.56 -15.64 39.89
C VAL A 352 2.92 -16.92 39.34
N GLY A 353 3.70 -17.73 38.64
CA GLY A 353 3.26 -18.97 38.01
C GLY A 353 2.50 -18.76 36.69
N GLN A 354 2.26 -17.51 36.26
CA GLN A 354 1.64 -17.24 34.96
C GLN A 354 2.59 -17.68 33.85
N GLN A 355 2.07 -18.45 32.90
CA GLN A 355 2.78 -18.81 31.68
C GLN A 355 2.90 -17.58 30.78
N VAL A 356 4.13 -17.18 30.47
CA VAL A 356 4.44 -15.95 29.72
C VAL A 356 4.83 -16.22 28.28
N LEU A 357 5.47 -17.36 28.02
CA LEU A 357 5.83 -17.82 26.68
C LEU A 357 5.53 -19.31 26.55
N THR A 358 5.09 -19.73 25.37
CA THR A 358 4.73 -21.11 25.08
C THR A 358 5.84 -21.79 24.27
N THR A 359 5.96 -23.11 24.44
CA THR A 359 6.76 -23.98 23.58
C THR A 359 6.43 -23.72 22.11
N TYR A 360 7.43 -23.82 21.23
CA TYR A 360 7.36 -23.51 19.80
C TYR A 360 7.24 -22.02 19.42
N GLN A 361 7.25 -21.11 20.40
CA GLN A 361 7.32 -19.68 20.12
C GLN A 361 8.73 -19.27 19.71
N LYS A 362 8.84 -18.47 18.65
CA LYS A 362 10.12 -17.91 18.19
C LYS A 362 10.48 -16.70 19.05
N LEU A 363 11.72 -16.66 19.54
CA LEU A 363 12.22 -15.59 20.39
C LEU A 363 12.68 -14.38 19.56
N GLY A 364 11.96 -13.27 19.70
CA GLY A 364 12.35 -11.96 19.19
C GLY A 364 12.75 -11.00 20.32
N PRO A 365 13.04 -9.73 20.00
CA PRO A 365 13.48 -8.75 21.00
C PRO A 365 12.48 -8.54 22.16
N ALA A 366 11.17 -8.58 21.87
CA ALA A 366 10.13 -8.40 22.87
C ALA A 366 10.07 -9.59 23.85
N GLU A 367 10.11 -10.82 23.32
CA GLU A 367 10.12 -12.03 24.14
C GLU A 367 11.36 -12.12 25.03
N LEU A 368 12.53 -11.74 24.49
CA LEU A 368 13.78 -11.70 25.27
C LEU A 368 13.73 -10.63 26.36
N GLY A 369 13.15 -9.46 26.09
CA GLY A 369 12.93 -8.40 27.08
C GLY A 369 12.00 -8.84 28.20
N LEU A 370 10.91 -9.54 27.86
CA LEU A 370 9.99 -10.12 28.85
C LEU A 370 10.70 -11.15 29.73
N LEU A 371 11.45 -12.08 29.14
CA LEU A 371 12.24 -13.07 29.89
C LEU A 371 13.23 -12.39 30.85
N ALA A 372 13.94 -11.36 30.38
CA ALA A 372 14.86 -10.59 31.21
C ALA A 372 14.15 -9.89 32.39
N SER A 373 12.98 -9.30 32.15
CA SER A 373 12.19 -8.62 33.21
C SER A 373 11.71 -9.56 34.30
N LEU A 374 11.61 -10.87 34.01
CA LEU A 374 11.22 -11.92 34.94
C LEU A 374 12.42 -12.64 35.57
N GLY A 375 13.64 -12.14 35.34
CA GLY A 375 14.88 -12.76 35.84
C GLY A 375 15.25 -14.08 35.16
N VAL A 376 14.64 -14.41 34.01
CA VAL A 376 14.96 -15.64 33.26
C VAL A 376 16.21 -15.40 32.43
N THR A 377 17.34 -15.94 32.87
CA THR A 377 18.64 -15.75 32.21
C THR A 377 19.00 -16.84 31.20
N LYS A 378 18.31 -17.99 31.25
CA LYS A 378 18.53 -19.14 30.36
C LYS A 378 17.20 -19.76 29.95
N VAL A 379 17.13 -20.23 28.71
CA VAL A 379 15.95 -20.88 28.14
C VAL A 379 16.33 -22.14 27.38
N GLU A 380 15.43 -23.11 27.37
CA GLU A 380 15.56 -24.31 26.56
C GLU A 380 14.97 -24.06 25.17
N VAL A 381 15.76 -24.32 24.13
CA VAL A 381 15.41 -24.06 22.73
C VAL A 381 15.72 -25.26 21.84
N PHE A 382 15.04 -25.36 20.69
CA PHE A 382 15.41 -26.32 19.65
C PHE A 382 16.74 -25.94 19.00
N GLN A 383 17.62 -26.92 18.78
CA GLN A 383 18.88 -26.70 18.06
C GLN A 383 18.62 -26.32 16.59
N LYS A 384 19.42 -25.39 16.07
CA LYS A 384 19.40 -25.02 14.65
C LYS A 384 20.19 -26.02 13.82
N PRO A 385 19.68 -26.48 12.66
CA PRO A 385 20.43 -27.37 11.77
C PRO A 385 21.62 -26.66 11.14
N ARG A 386 22.73 -27.39 10.98
CA ARG A 386 23.86 -26.93 10.16
C ARG A 386 23.59 -27.24 8.69
N VAL A 387 23.78 -26.26 7.81
CA VAL A 387 23.43 -26.37 6.38
C VAL A 387 24.69 -26.26 5.53
N ALA A 388 25.09 -27.34 4.86
CA ALA A 388 26.22 -27.33 3.94
C ALA A 388 25.80 -26.97 2.51
N VAL A 389 26.62 -26.19 1.80
CA VAL A 389 26.37 -25.75 0.42
C VAL A 389 27.52 -26.19 -0.50
N LEU A 390 27.17 -26.87 -1.59
CA LEU A 390 28.09 -27.38 -2.61
C LEU A 390 27.64 -26.89 -4.00
N SER A 391 28.57 -26.40 -4.82
CA SER A 391 28.33 -26.23 -6.26
C SER A 391 28.98 -27.38 -7.02
N THR A 392 28.36 -27.84 -8.11
CA THR A 392 28.99 -28.78 -9.04
C THR A 392 29.02 -28.19 -10.45
N GLY A 393 30.02 -28.55 -11.23
CA GLY A 393 30.16 -28.12 -12.61
C GLY A 393 31.61 -27.88 -12.98
N ASN A 394 32.05 -28.44 -14.11
CA ASN A 394 33.41 -28.21 -14.63
C ASN A 394 33.59 -26.79 -15.20
N GLU A 395 32.49 -26.13 -15.57
CA GLU A 395 32.45 -24.76 -16.05
C GLU A 395 32.52 -23.73 -14.91
N VAL A 396 32.32 -24.15 -13.65
CA VAL A 396 32.11 -23.23 -12.54
C VAL A 396 33.43 -22.90 -11.84
N VAL A 397 33.76 -21.62 -11.69
CA VAL A 397 34.95 -21.12 -10.98
C VAL A 397 34.58 -20.19 -9.82
N ASN A 398 35.51 -19.94 -8.88
CA ASN A 398 35.21 -19.05 -7.76
C ASN A 398 34.99 -17.59 -8.24
N PRO A 399 34.16 -16.78 -7.55
CA PRO A 399 33.87 -15.42 -7.98
C PRO A 399 35.10 -14.51 -8.15
N GLY A 400 36.14 -14.70 -7.33
CA GLY A 400 37.38 -13.91 -7.37
C GLY A 400 38.40 -14.37 -8.42
N GLU A 401 38.14 -15.47 -9.12
CA GLU A 401 39.06 -16.01 -10.14
C GLU A 401 38.79 -15.38 -11.52
N GLU A 402 39.82 -15.38 -12.37
CA GLU A 402 39.70 -14.98 -13.77
C GLU A 402 39.05 -16.11 -14.59
N THR A 403 38.02 -15.77 -15.37
CA THR A 403 37.24 -16.74 -16.14
C THR A 403 37.89 -17.05 -17.48
N LYS A 404 38.14 -18.32 -17.79
CA LYS A 404 38.57 -18.77 -19.13
C LYS A 404 37.36 -18.99 -20.06
N PRO A 405 37.56 -19.07 -21.38
CA PRO A 405 36.49 -19.45 -22.31
C PRO A 405 35.79 -20.75 -21.89
N GLY A 406 34.46 -20.74 -21.82
CA GLY A 406 33.65 -21.87 -21.36
C GLY A 406 33.44 -21.95 -19.84
N GLN A 407 33.96 -20.99 -19.07
CA GLN A 407 33.76 -20.92 -17.61
C GLN A 407 32.82 -19.79 -17.18
N ILE A 408 32.15 -19.98 -16.04
CA ILE A 408 31.27 -19.01 -15.39
C ILE A 408 31.58 -18.94 -13.88
N ARG A 409 31.30 -17.79 -13.26
CA ARG A 409 31.48 -17.60 -11.82
C ARG A 409 30.36 -18.26 -11.01
N ASP A 410 30.72 -18.88 -9.89
CA ASP A 410 29.81 -19.50 -8.94
C ASP A 410 28.94 -18.47 -8.21
N SER A 411 27.81 -18.11 -8.83
CA SER A 411 26.80 -17.23 -8.23
C SER A 411 25.85 -17.98 -7.28
N ASN A 412 25.63 -19.28 -7.51
CA ASN A 412 24.67 -20.09 -6.75
C ASN A 412 25.09 -20.27 -5.30
N ARG A 413 26.33 -20.71 -5.06
CA ARG A 413 26.82 -20.94 -3.70
C ARG A 413 26.81 -19.67 -2.87
N VAL A 414 27.19 -18.54 -3.46
CA VAL A 414 27.12 -17.22 -2.81
C VAL A 414 25.68 -16.88 -2.44
N ALA A 415 24.73 -17.00 -3.37
CA ALA A 415 23.33 -16.70 -3.12
C ALA A 415 22.71 -17.61 -2.05
N LEU A 416 22.97 -18.92 -2.11
CA LEU A 416 22.44 -19.90 -1.16
C LEU A 416 23.00 -19.68 0.25
N LYS A 417 24.32 -19.43 0.40
CA LYS A 417 24.93 -19.10 1.69
C LYS A 417 24.32 -17.83 2.30
N SER A 418 24.10 -16.80 1.48
CA SER A 418 23.47 -15.56 1.94
C SER A 418 22.02 -15.76 2.37
N LEU A 419 21.24 -16.58 1.65
CA LEU A 419 19.86 -16.92 2.03
C LEU A 419 19.80 -17.70 3.35
N ILE A 420 20.74 -18.61 3.60
CA ILE A 420 20.85 -19.36 4.87
C ILE A 420 21.10 -18.39 6.03
N LYS A 421 22.08 -17.46 5.88
CA LYS A 421 22.38 -16.44 6.89
C LYS A 421 21.23 -15.48 7.13
N MET A 422 20.58 -15.00 6.07
CA MET A 422 19.42 -14.10 6.14
C MET A 422 18.27 -14.69 6.98
N HIS A 423 18.14 -16.02 7.01
CA HIS A 423 17.13 -16.70 7.82
C HIS A 423 17.64 -17.18 9.19
N GLY A 424 18.83 -16.75 9.62
CA GLY A 424 19.36 -16.98 10.97
C GLY A 424 19.98 -18.36 11.19
N PHE A 425 20.44 -19.02 10.11
CA PHE A 425 21.17 -20.29 10.13
C PHE A 425 22.62 -20.09 9.67
N GLU A 426 23.52 -21.00 10.07
CA GLU A 426 24.94 -20.91 9.69
C GLU A 426 25.27 -21.84 8.50
N PRO A 427 25.76 -21.30 7.37
CA PRO A 427 26.15 -22.10 6.22
C PRO A 427 27.58 -22.67 6.34
N LEU A 428 27.74 -23.95 6.01
CA LEU A 428 29.03 -24.59 5.78
C LEU A 428 29.37 -24.60 4.28
N ASP A 429 30.54 -24.10 3.91
CA ASP A 429 30.97 -24.00 2.52
C ASP A 429 31.79 -25.23 2.09
N LEU A 430 31.25 -26.04 1.17
CA LEU A 430 31.93 -27.23 0.63
C LEU A 430 32.69 -26.95 -0.68
N LYS A 431 32.74 -25.70 -1.13
CA LYS A 431 33.38 -25.26 -2.38
C LYS A 431 32.70 -25.85 -3.62
N ILE A 432 33.47 -26.02 -4.71
CA ILE A 432 33.02 -26.51 -6.01
C ILE A 432 33.60 -27.92 -6.17
N ALA A 433 32.76 -28.89 -6.55
CA ALA A 433 33.20 -30.22 -6.98
C ALA A 433 33.17 -30.33 -8.51
N ALA A 434 34.21 -30.92 -9.12
CA ALA A 434 34.15 -31.24 -10.54
C ALA A 434 33.08 -32.31 -10.79
N ASP A 435 32.56 -32.37 -12.02
CA ASP A 435 31.58 -33.40 -12.39
C ASP A 435 32.29 -34.74 -12.64
N THR A 436 32.81 -35.33 -11.58
CA THR A 436 33.30 -36.71 -11.56
C THR A 436 32.63 -37.45 -10.39
N PRO A 437 32.29 -38.74 -10.55
CA PRO A 437 31.66 -39.50 -9.47
C PRO A 437 32.44 -39.46 -8.15
N LEU A 438 33.79 -39.49 -8.22
CA LEU A 438 34.66 -39.51 -7.04
C LEU A 438 34.69 -38.16 -6.30
N GLU A 439 34.81 -37.04 -7.02
CA GLU A 439 34.83 -35.72 -6.36
C GLU A 439 33.48 -35.35 -5.77
N VAL A 440 32.39 -35.66 -6.49
CA VAL A 440 31.02 -35.47 -6.00
C VAL A 440 30.79 -36.31 -4.75
N GLU A 441 31.16 -37.59 -4.76
CA GLU A 441 31.03 -38.48 -3.60
C GLU A 441 31.84 -37.97 -2.39
N SER A 442 33.10 -37.59 -2.59
CA SER A 442 33.98 -37.08 -1.54
C SER A 442 33.42 -35.81 -0.88
N SER A 443 32.95 -34.87 -1.70
CA SER A 443 32.36 -33.61 -1.23
C SER A 443 31.04 -33.85 -0.47
N LEU A 444 30.20 -34.76 -0.96
CA LEU A 444 28.95 -35.14 -0.28
C LEU A 444 29.23 -35.81 1.07
N LYS A 445 30.19 -36.75 1.16
CA LYS A 445 30.58 -37.41 2.42
C LYS A 445 31.06 -36.38 3.45
N SER A 446 32.01 -35.52 3.07
CA SER A 446 32.55 -34.45 3.92
C SER A 446 31.44 -33.51 4.42
N GLY A 447 30.46 -33.19 3.57
CA GLY A 447 29.30 -32.39 3.95
C GLY A 447 28.37 -33.10 4.95
N LEU A 448 28.04 -34.37 4.70
CA LEU A 448 27.13 -35.16 5.53
C LEU A 448 27.69 -35.48 6.92
N GLU A 449 29.03 -35.50 7.07
CA GLU A 449 29.70 -35.62 8.36
C GLU A 449 29.53 -34.37 9.23
N LYS A 450 29.54 -33.18 8.62
CA LYS A 450 29.63 -31.88 9.32
C LYS A 450 28.30 -31.14 9.42
N ALA A 451 27.31 -31.51 8.62
CA ALA A 451 26.03 -30.81 8.51
C ALA A 451 24.82 -31.76 8.65
N ASP A 452 23.66 -31.21 8.98
CA ASP A 452 22.39 -31.94 9.07
C ASP A 452 21.62 -31.90 7.75
N VAL A 453 21.81 -30.81 7.01
CA VAL A 453 21.25 -30.59 5.68
C VAL A 453 22.37 -30.27 4.72
N LEU A 454 22.39 -30.95 3.57
CA LEU A 454 23.29 -30.66 2.46
C LEU A 454 22.47 -30.11 1.29
N VAL A 455 22.91 -28.99 0.72
CA VAL A 455 22.30 -28.34 -0.45
C VAL A 455 23.34 -28.28 -1.56
N SER A 456 23.11 -28.99 -2.66
CA SER A 456 23.92 -28.86 -3.87
C SER A 456 23.22 -28.02 -4.94
N SER A 457 24.01 -27.41 -5.83
CA SER A 457 23.51 -26.69 -7.00
C SER A 457 24.30 -27.09 -8.25
N GLY A 458 23.60 -27.57 -9.28
CA GLY A 458 24.22 -28.18 -10.47
C GLY A 458 24.15 -29.72 -10.43
N GLY A 459 24.36 -30.38 -11.58
CA GLY A 459 24.49 -31.85 -11.61
C GLY A 459 23.18 -32.66 -11.50
N VAL A 460 22.00 -32.06 -11.68
CA VAL A 460 20.68 -32.64 -11.30
C VAL A 460 19.72 -32.97 -12.44
N SER A 461 20.08 -32.65 -13.68
CA SER A 461 19.21 -32.80 -14.86
C SER A 461 19.35 -34.19 -15.50
N MET A 462 19.36 -34.28 -16.84
CA MET A 462 19.57 -35.48 -17.65
C MET A 462 20.90 -35.43 -18.43
N GLY A 463 21.82 -34.55 -18.04
CA GLY A 463 23.07 -34.29 -18.74
C GLY A 463 24.05 -35.46 -18.68
N GLU A 464 25.04 -35.46 -19.59
CA GLU A 464 26.07 -36.50 -19.64
C GLU A 464 26.84 -36.64 -18.32
N LYS A 465 27.02 -35.50 -17.64
CA LYS A 465 27.84 -35.32 -16.45
C LYS A 465 27.03 -35.10 -15.16
N ASP A 466 25.72 -35.36 -15.18
CA ASP A 466 24.85 -35.22 -13.99
C ASP A 466 24.98 -36.46 -13.07
N PHE A 467 26.10 -36.56 -12.36
CA PHE A 467 26.42 -37.72 -11.51
C PHE A 467 25.75 -37.73 -10.14
N LEU A 468 25.03 -36.67 -9.76
CA LEU A 468 24.57 -36.50 -8.38
C LEU A 468 23.57 -37.58 -7.95
N LYS A 469 22.54 -37.86 -8.76
CA LYS A 469 21.52 -38.87 -8.43
C LYS A 469 22.09 -40.30 -8.35
N PRO A 470 22.89 -40.77 -9.33
CA PRO A 470 23.60 -42.05 -9.21
C PRO A 470 24.50 -42.13 -7.98
N VAL A 471 25.32 -41.10 -7.71
CA VAL A 471 26.20 -41.10 -6.52
C VAL A 471 25.39 -41.18 -5.23
N LEU A 472 24.27 -40.47 -5.14
CA LEU A 472 23.38 -40.53 -3.99
C LEU A 472 22.83 -41.94 -3.75
N GLN A 473 22.32 -42.61 -4.78
CA GLN A 473 21.73 -43.95 -4.64
C GLN A 473 22.80 -45.04 -4.51
N ASP A 474 23.71 -45.11 -5.47
CA ASP A 474 24.61 -46.26 -5.67
C ASP A 474 25.80 -46.24 -4.72
N ARG A 475 26.25 -45.05 -4.28
CA ARG A 475 27.46 -44.90 -3.45
C ARG A 475 27.20 -44.43 -2.03
N LEU A 476 26.12 -43.67 -1.81
CA LEU A 476 25.76 -43.14 -0.48
C LEU A 476 24.53 -43.83 0.13
N GLY A 477 23.93 -44.79 -0.57
CA GLY A 477 22.74 -45.51 -0.09
C GLY A 477 21.56 -44.60 0.25
N ALA A 478 21.50 -43.42 -0.37
CA ALA A 478 20.48 -42.43 -0.07
C ALA A 478 19.14 -42.82 -0.72
N THR A 479 18.06 -42.64 0.02
CA THR A 479 16.70 -42.76 -0.50
C THR A 479 16.32 -41.47 -1.19
N ILE A 480 16.16 -41.50 -2.52
CA ILE A 480 15.60 -40.39 -3.29
C ILE A 480 14.07 -40.44 -3.17
N HIS A 481 13.48 -39.44 -2.52
CA HIS A 481 12.02 -39.33 -2.36
C HIS A 481 11.36 -38.79 -3.63
N PHE A 482 12.01 -37.82 -4.28
CA PHE A 482 11.65 -37.37 -5.63
C PHE A 482 12.89 -36.84 -6.35
N GLY A 483 12.91 -37.04 -7.68
CA GLY A 483 13.98 -36.55 -8.55
C GLY A 483 13.56 -35.43 -9.51
N ARG A 484 12.24 -35.16 -9.61
CA ARG A 484 11.65 -34.14 -10.47
C ARG A 484 10.34 -33.62 -9.88
N VAL A 485 10.11 -32.31 -10.02
CA VAL A 485 8.90 -31.64 -9.51
C VAL A 485 8.14 -30.94 -10.63
N PHE A 486 6.81 -31.02 -10.60
CA PHE A 486 5.87 -30.36 -11.51
C PHE A 486 5.81 -28.86 -11.22
N MET A 487 6.89 -28.14 -11.53
CA MET A 487 7.01 -26.69 -11.33
C MET A 487 7.96 -26.03 -12.35
N LYS A 488 7.89 -24.70 -12.44
CA LYS A 488 8.82 -23.88 -13.23
C LYS A 488 9.14 -22.55 -12.49
N PRO A 489 10.39 -22.10 -12.43
CA PRO A 489 11.60 -22.90 -12.62
C PRO A 489 11.72 -23.96 -11.50
N GLY A 490 12.50 -25.04 -11.72
CA GLY A 490 12.73 -26.03 -10.65
C GLY A 490 12.51 -27.50 -11.00
N LYS A 491 12.13 -27.82 -12.24
CA LYS A 491 11.80 -29.19 -12.67
C LYS A 491 12.77 -30.30 -12.19
N PRO A 492 14.11 -30.15 -12.25
CA PRO A 492 15.03 -31.23 -11.87
C PRO A 492 15.36 -31.26 -10.36
N ALA A 493 14.72 -30.42 -9.54
CA ALA A 493 14.96 -30.41 -8.10
C ALA A 493 14.73 -31.79 -7.49
N THR A 494 15.64 -32.19 -6.61
CA THR A 494 15.70 -33.53 -6.04
C THR A 494 15.82 -33.44 -4.52
N PHE A 495 15.09 -34.30 -3.83
CA PHE A 495 15.17 -34.46 -2.38
C PHE A 495 15.47 -35.90 -2.03
N ALA A 496 16.48 -36.09 -1.19
CA ALA A 496 16.91 -37.38 -0.72
C ALA A 496 17.21 -37.35 0.78
N THR A 497 17.20 -38.52 1.41
CA THR A 497 17.66 -38.69 2.78
C THR A 497 18.66 -39.84 2.84
N THR A 498 19.64 -39.71 3.72
CA THR A 498 20.53 -40.81 4.09
C THR A 498 20.69 -40.83 5.60
N THR A 499 21.32 -41.88 6.13
CA THR A 499 21.67 -41.99 7.55
C THR A 499 23.18 -41.92 7.67
N ASN A 500 23.69 -40.96 8.44
CA ASN A 500 25.12 -40.84 8.73
C ASN A 500 25.30 -40.67 10.25
N GLY A 501 26.16 -41.49 10.87
CA GLY A 501 26.39 -41.48 12.32
C GLY A 501 25.11 -41.74 13.14
N GLY A 502 24.19 -42.58 12.65
CA GLY A 502 22.91 -42.85 13.29
C GLY A 502 21.87 -41.72 13.20
N LYS A 503 22.21 -40.58 12.59
CA LYS A 503 21.30 -39.45 12.38
C LYS A 503 20.83 -39.40 10.93
N LYS A 504 19.52 -39.16 10.74
CA LYS A 504 18.96 -38.89 9.41
C LYS A 504 19.47 -37.54 8.91
N LYS A 505 20.00 -37.52 7.69
CA LYS A 505 20.52 -36.33 7.01
C LYS A 505 19.66 -36.01 5.79
N LEU A 506 19.41 -34.72 5.56
CA LEU A 506 18.63 -34.25 4.43
C LEU A 506 19.55 -33.78 3.31
N ILE A 507 19.21 -34.15 2.07
CA ILE A 507 19.97 -33.76 0.88
C ILE A 507 19.02 -33.12 -0.11
N PHE A 508 19.31 -31.87 -0.46
CA PHE A 508 18.61 -31.10 -1.48
C PHE A 508 19.54 -30.85 -2.64
N ALA A 509 19.06 -31.18 -3.82
CA ALA A 509 19.83 -31.12 -5.04
C ALA A 509 19.09 -30.17 -5.99
N LEU A 510 19.57 -28.92 -6.05
CA LEU A 510 18.91 -27.79 -6.68
C LEU A 510 19.42 -27.57 -8.12
N PRO A 511 18.61 -26.98 -9.02
CA PRO A 511 19.04 -26.72 -10.39
C PRO A 511 20.18 -25.69 -10.46
N GLY A 512 21.14 -25.89 -11.38
CA GLY A 512 22.30 -25.00 -11.54
C GLY A 512 22.01 -23.58 -12.07
N ASN A 513 20.77 -23.27 -12.43
CA ASN A 513 20.37 -21.92 -12.81
C ASN A 513 20.11 -21.06 -11.53
N PRO A 514 20.69 -19.86 -11.40
CA PRO A 514 20.61 -19.07 -10.16
C PRO A 514 19.20 -18.75 -9.66
N VAL A 515 18.30 -18.34 -10.56
CA VAL A 515 16.91 -18.06 -10.20
C VAL A 515 16.21 -19.34 -9.73
N SER A 516 16.47 -20.46 -10.41
CA SER A 516 15.91 -21.76 -10.06
C SER A 516 16.40 -22.25 -8.70
N ALA A 517 17.70 -22.09 -8.41
CA ALA A 517 18.30 -22.45 -7.13
C ALA A 517 17.68 -21.64 -5.97
N MET A 518 17.54 -20.32 -6.12
CA MET A 518 16.94 -19.47 -5.09
C MET A 518 15.45 -19.78 -4.87
N VAL A 519 14.68 -20.02 -5.93
CA VAL A 519 13.25 -20.37 -5.83
C VAL A 519 13.08 -21.72 -5.12
N THR A 520 13.83 -22.73 -5.54
CA THR A 520 13.75 -24.08 -4.94
C THR A 520 14.30 -24.12 -3.51
N PHE A 521 15.29 -23.28 -3.16
CA PHE A 521 15.71 -23.09 -1.77
C PHE A 521 14.55 -22.59 -0.89
N ASN A 522 13.86 -21.53 -1.32
CA ASN A 522 12.76 -20.93 -0.56
C ASN A 522 11.56 -21.88 -0.41
N LEU A 523 11.29 -22.70 -1.43
CA LEU A 523 10.15 -23.62 -1.43
C LEU A 523 10.42 -24.95 -0.71
N PHE A 524 11.67 -25.44 -0.70
CA PHE A 524 11.99 -26.79 -0.20
C PHE A 524 12.96 -26.78 0.98
N VAL A 525 14.11 -26.13 0.84
CA VAL A 525 15.16 -26.15 1.87
C VAL A 525 14.73 -25.35 3.09
N LEU A 526 14.23 -24.12 2.89
CA LEU A 526 13.88 -23.21 3.97
C LEU A 526 12.79 -23.77 4.90
N PRO A 527 11.67 -24.35 4.40
CA PRO A 527 10.71 -25.01 5.27
C PRO A 527 11.32 -26.18 6.04
N ALA A 528 12.19 -26.98 5.41
CA ALA A 528 12.82 -28.12 6.09
C ALA A 528 13.66 -27.66 7.28
N VAL A 529 14.56 -26.70 7.08
CA VAL A 529 15.44 -26.20 8.15
C VAL A 529 14.67 -25.48 9.26
N ARG A 530 13.57 -24.77 8.92
CA ARG A 530 12.68 -24.16 9.92
C ARG A 530 11.98 -25.20 10.77
N LYS A 531 11.49 -26.28 10.16
CA LYS A 531 10.85 -27.38 10.90
C LYS A 531 11.85 -28.09 11.81
N MET A 532 13.06 -28.36 11.31
CA MET A 532 14.13 -28.95 12.11
C MET A 532 14.52 -28.07 13.32
N ALA A 533 14.42 -26.74 13.18
CA ALA A 533 14.66 -25.78 14.26
C ALA A 533 13.43 -25.50 15.15
N GLY A 534 12.38 -26.35 15.11
CA GLY A 534 11.23 -26.26 16.01
C GLY A 534 10.07 -25.38 15.54
N SER A 535 10.08 -24.83 14.32
CA SER A 535 8.96 -24.03 13.82
C SER A 535 7.72 -24.88 13.52
N GLN A 536 6.58 -24.56 14.15
CA GLN A 536 5.29 -25.21 13.87
C GLN A 536 4.69 -24.83 12.51
N HIS A 537 5.01 -23.64 12.00
CA HIS A 537 4.58 -23.16 10.69
C HIS A 537 5.79 -22.87 9.80
N PRO A 538 6.52 -23.91 9.36
CA PRO A 538 7.81 -23.75 8.69
C PRO A 538 7.69 -23.18 7.27
N GLN A 539 6.50 -23.26 6.66
CA GLN A 539 6.27 -22.78 5.29
C GLN A 539 6.29 -21.25 5.22
N LEU A 540 6.56 -20.72 4.02
CA LEU A 540 6.40 -19.29 3.76
C LEU A 540 4.91 -18.91 3.81
N THR A 541 4.62 -17.73 4.37
CA THR A 541 3.28 -17.15 4.39
C THR A 541 2.78 -17.00 2.95
N LYS A 542 1.65 -17.63 2.66
CA LYS A 542 0.98 -17.52 1.36
C LYS A 542 -0.06 -16.43 1.45
N ILE A 543 0.05 -15.44 0.59
CA ILE A 543 -0.95 -14.38 0.43
C ILE A 543 -1.48 -14.39 -0.99
N LYS A 544 -2.76 -14.07 -1.15
CA LYS A 544 -3.34 -13.86 -2.49
C LYS A 544 -2.86 -12.51 -3.00
N ALA A 545 -2.50 -12.44 -4.28
CA ALA A 545 -2.12 -11.19 -4.94
C ALA A 545 -2.80 -11.06 -6.31
N LYS A 546 -3.12 -9.84 -6.71
CA LYS A 546 -3.64 -9.44 -8.01
C LYS A 546 -2.51 -9.35 -9.02
N LEU A 547 -2.66 -9.92 -10.21
CA LEU A 547 -1.70 -9.70 -11.29
C LEU A 547 -2.10 -8.43 -12.05
N PRO A 548 -1.20 -7.43 -12.18
CA PRO A 548 -1.53 -6.15 -12.84
C PRO A 548 -1.59 -6.29 -14.36
N GLN A 549 -1.02 -7.36 -14.92
CA GLN A 549 -1.16 -7.73 -16.32
C GLN A 549 -1.55 -9.21 -16.40
N PRO A 550 -2.29 -9.61 -17.44
CA PRO A 550 -2.53 -11.02 -17.73
C PRO A 550 -1.19 -11.76 -17.86
N VAL A 551 -1.06 -12.88 -17.16
CA VAL A 551 0.08 -13.79 -17.31
C VAL A 551 -0.42 -15.03 -18.03
N ASN A 552 0.32 -15.47 -19.05
CA ASN A 552 0.04 -16.74 -19.71
C ASN A 552 0.28 -17.87 -18.72
N LEU A 553 -0.79 -18.57 -18.35
CA LEU A 553 -0.69 -19.70 -17.44
C LEU A 553 -0.10 -20.91 -18.18
N ASP A 554 0.98 -21.47 -17.64
CA ASP A 554 1.54 -22.75 -18.08
C ASP A 554 0.83 -23.89 -17.33
N PRO A 555 0.63 -25.07 -17.96
CA PRO A 555 0.11 -26.25 -17.26
C PRO A 555 0.90 -26.61 -15.99
N ARG A 556 2.21 -26.29 -15.95
CA ARG A 556 3.04 -26.40 -14.73
C ARG A 556 3.00 -25.10 -13.93
N PRO A 557 2.75 -25.16 -12.61
CA PRO A 557 2.83 -24.00 -11.73
C PRO A 557 4.13 -23.22 -11.91
N GLU A 558 3.98 -21.93 -12.25
CA GLU A 558 5.10 -21.01 -12.39
C GLU A 558 5.32 -20.20 -11.12
N TYR A 559 6.54 -20.20 -10.62
CA TYR A 559 6.99 -19.45 -9.46
C TYR A 559 7.84 -18.29 -9.94
N HIS A 560 7.29 -17.09 -9.81
CA HIS A 560 7.94 -15.84 -10.18
C HIS A 560 8.46 -15.14 -8.95
N ARG A 561 9.64 -14.53 -9.03
CA ARG A 561 9.99 -13.46 -8.09
C ARG A 561 9.13 -12.26 -8.45
N VAL A 562 8.40 -11.73 -7.47
CA VAL A 562 7.47 -10.62 -7.67
C VAL A 562 7.77 -9.49 -6.70
N THR A 563 7.52 -8.27 -7.14
CA THR A 563 7.37 -7.12 -6.24
C THR A 563 5.89 -7.00 -5.90
N LEU A 564 5.57 -6.96 -4.61
CA LEU A 564 4.21 -6.79 -4.12
C LEU A 564 3.94 -5.31 -3.85
N SER A 565 2.79 -4.81 -4.28
CA SER A 565 2.32 -3.45 -4.03
C SER A 565 0.89 -3.44 -3.51
N TRP A 566 0.63 -2.77 -2.39
CA TRP A 566 -0.72 -2.65 -1.83
C TRP A 566 -1.34 -1.33 -2.24
N LYS A 567 -2.61 -1.36 -2.65
CA LYS A 567 -3.46 -0.18 -2.72
C LYS A 567 -4.34 -0.15 -1.45
N PRO A 568 -4.53 0.99 -0.78
CA PRO A 568 -5.37 1.14 0.39
C PRO A 568 -6.80 0.73 0.10
N GLY A 569 -7.43 0.08 1.07
CA GLY A 569 -8.74 -0.55 0.93
C GLY A 569 -8.72 -1.87 0.14
N GLU A 570 -7.61 -2.23 -0.50
CA GLU A 570 -7.50 -3.54 -1.13
C GLU A 570 -7.01 -4.58 -0.11
N ALA A 571 -7.85 -5.59 0.12
CA ALA A 571 -7.51 -6.72 0.98
C ALA A 571 -6.35 -7.59 0.44
N VAL A 572 -5.94 -7.41 -0.83
CA VAL A 572 -4.89 -8.21 -1.49
C VAL A 572 -3.92 -7.32 -2.28
N PRO A 573 -2.59 -7.53 -2.19
CA PRO A 573 -1.58 -6.80 -2.97
C PRO A 573 -1.68 -7.07 -4.46
N SER A 574 -1.13 -6.21 -5.30
CA SER A 574 -0.75 -6.52 -6.68
C SER A 574 0.67 -7.10 -6.76
N ALA A 575 0.90 -8.14 -7.57
CA ALA A 575 2.19 -8.80 -7.76
C ALA A 575 2.72 -8.59 -9.19
N VAL A 576 3.82 -7.85 -9.35
CA VAL A 576 4.50 -7.67 -10.64
C VAL A 576 5.69 -8.63 -10.71
N SER A 577 5.75 -9.50 -11.73
CA SER A 577 6.90 -10.38 -11.93
C SER A 577 8.16 -9.59 -12.28
N THR A 578 9.24 -9.83 -11.55
CA THR A 578 10.57 -9.28 -11.85
C THR A 578 11.32 -10.11 -12.90
N ALA A 579 10.70 -11.18 -13.43
CA ALA A 579 11.34 -12.10 -14.39
C ALA A 579 11.54 -11.47 -15.79
N GLY A 580 10.81 -10.40 -16.13
CA GLY A 580 10.97 -9.65 -17.38
C GLY A 580 12.24 -8.80 -17.45
N GLU A 581 12.70 -8.26 -16.32
CA GLU A 581 13.84 -7.31 -16.29
C GLU A 581 15.22 -7.99 -16.38
N VAL A 582 15.29 -9.30 -16.19
CA VAL A 582 16.56 -10.05 -16.24
C VAL A 582 16.79 -10.71 -17.62
N ILE A 583 15.72 -10.93 -18.40
CA ILE A 583 15.81 -11.57 -19.73
C ILE A 583 16.05 -10.55 -20.84
N GLU A 584 15.59 -9.31 -20.70
CA GLU A 584 15.94 -8.23 -21.65
C GLU A 584 17.42 -7.80 -21.53
N ARG A 585 18.04 -7.98 -20.36
CA ARG A 585 19.48 -7.71 -20.17
C ARG A 585 20.41 -8.77 -20.79
N ASN A 586 19.94 -10.00 -21.02
CA ASN A 586 20.81 -11.13 -21.41
C ASN A 586 20.62 -11.64 -22.86
N ARG A 587 19.73 -11.03 -23.65
CA ARG A 587 19.57 -11.35 -25.08
C ARG A 587 20.55 -10.62 -26.02
N MET A 588 21.41 -9.75 -25.48
CA MET A 588 22.31 -8.87 -26.24
C MET A 588 23.74 -9.41 -26.50
N SER A 589 24.03 -10.71 -26.37
CA SER A 589 25.45 -11.17 -26.39
C SER A 589 25.94 -12.01 -27.58
N ASN A 590 25.12 -12.55 -28.48
CA ASN A 590 25.63 -13.56 -29.45
C ASN A 590 25.52 -13.25 -30.96
N SER A 591 25.32 -12.00 -31.37
CA SER A 591 25.53 -11.57 -32.78
C SER A 591 26.68 -10.56 -32.96
N LEU A 592 27.51 -10.40 -31.93
CA LEU A 592 28.45 -9.29 -31.79
C LEU A 592 29.57 -9.27 -32.86
N GLY A 593 30.11 -10.38 -33.35
CA GLY A 593 31.36 -10.33 -34.15
C GLY A 593 31.36 -9.49 -35.44
N LEU A 594 30.32 -9.58 -36.27
CA LEU A 594 30.27 -8.91 -37.58
C LEU A 594 29.23 -7.76 -37.64
N PHE A 595 28.31 -7.71 -36.69
CA PHE A 595 27.32 -6.64 -36.57
C PHE A 595 27.85 -5.46 -35.71
N LEU A 596 28.90 -5.67 -34.90
CA LEU A 596 29.49 -4.65 -34.03
C LEU A 596 30.06 -3.44 -34.76
N GLY A 597 30.66 -3.60 -35.95
CA GLY A 597 31.19 -2.46 -36.70
C GLY A 597 30.09 -1.51 -37.18
N GLY A 598 28.98 -2.07 -37.68
CA GLY A 598 27.82 -1.30 -38.12
C GLY A 598 26.98 -0.75 -36.96
N ILE A 599 26.82 -1.53 -35.88
CA ILE A 599 26.13 -1.09 -34.66
C ILE A 599 26.93 -0.02 -33.94
N PHE A 600 28.26 -0.10 -33.87
CA PHE A 600 29.07 0.95 -33.23
C PHE A 600 28.95 2.28 -33.99
N ALA A 601 28.93 2.26 -35.32
CA ALA A 601 28.64 3.45 -36.13
C ALA A 601 27.22 4.00 -35.90
N LEU A 602 26.21 3.12 -35.77
CA LEU A 602 24.82 3.50 -35.49
C LEU A 602 24.57 3.92 -34.03
N VAL A 603 25.34 3.40 -33.07
CA VAL A 603 25.29 3.76 -31.64
C VAL A 603 26.06 5.05 -31.41
N VAL A 604 27.17 5.30 -32.11
CA VAL A 604 27.84 6.61 -32.08
C VAL A 604 26.98 7.65 -32.80
N ALA A 605 26.41 7.34 -33.97
CA ALA A 605 25.44 8.22 -34.62
C ALA A 605 24.16 8.40 -33.79
N GLY A 606 23.70 7.35 -33.10
CA GLY A 606 22.54 7.34 -32.21
C GLY A 606 22.80 8.09 -30.89
N TYR A 607 24.01 8.04 -30.33
CA TYR A 607 24.43 8.80 -29.15
C TYR A 607 24.66 10.28 -29.50
N ILE A 608 25.22 10.57 -30.68
CA ILE A 608 25.30 11.92 -31.25
C ILE A 608 23.90 12.46 -31.60
N ALA A 609 22.98 11.60 -32.05
CA ALA A 609 21.58 11.98 -32.28
C ALA A 609 20.81 12.14 -30.97
N GLN A 610 21.00 11.31 -29.95
CA GLN A 610 20.28 11.36 -28.67
C GLN A 610 20.79 12.49 -27.76
N SER A 611 22.05 12.91 -27.92
CA SER A 611 22.58 14.17 -27.38
C SER A 611 22.13 15.41 -28.15
N ARG A 612 21.43 15.25 -29.29
CA ARG A 612 20.91 16.33 -30.14
C ARG A 612 19.38 16.28 -30.35
N LEU A 613 18.69 15.23 -29.90
CA LEU A 613 17.23 15.04 -30.02
C LEU A 613 16.56 15.45 -28.71
N PRO A 614 15.53 16.31 -28.74
CA PRO A 614 14.87 16.77 -27.53
C PRO A 614 14.13 15.63 -26.80
N PRO A 615 14.05 15.68 -25.46
CA PRO A 615 13.32 14.68 -24.65
C PRO A 615 11.86 14.52 -25.10
N PRO A 616 11.25 13.34 -24.90
CA PRO A 616 9.82 13.15 -25.16
C PRO A 616 9.03 14.09 -24.24
N LYS A 617 8.27 15.00 -24.87
CA LYS A 617 7.54 16.06 -24.19
C LYS A 617 6.47 15.50 -23.23
N PRO A 618 6.33 16.05 -22.00
CA PRO A 618 5.31 15.64 -21.04
C PRO A 618 3.90 15.72 -21.63
N ARG A 619 3.05 14.72 -21.33
CA ARG A 619 1.65 14.66 -21.80
C ARG A 619 0.62 14.99 -20.73
N ILE A 620 1.01 14.90 -19.46
CA ILE A 620 0.17 15.17 -18.29
C ILE A 620 0.85 16.26 -17.47
N ILE A 621 0.12 17.33 -17.18
CA ILE A 621 0.59 18.45 -16.34
C ILE A 621 0.06 18.30 -14.92
N GLY A 622 0.81 18.80 -13.94
CA GLY A 622 0.32 19.02 -12.59
C GLY A 622 -0.19 20.46 -12.46
N ILE A 623 -1.40 20.66 -11.96
CA ILE A 623 -1.97 21.99 -11.75
C ILE A 623 -2.33 22.17 -10.27
N ASP A 624 -1.83 23.25 -9.69
CA ASP A 624 -2.34 23.75 -8.42
C ASP A 624 -3.27 24.93 -8.69
N LEU A 625 -4.58 24.70 -8.51
CA LEU A 625 -5.60 25.75 -8.65
C LEU A 625 -5.85 26.34 -7.28
N GLY A 626 -5.03 27.27 -6.81
CA GLY A 626 -5.15 27.86 -5.47
C GLY A 626 -6.15 29.02 -5.40
N THR A 627 -6.53 29.40 -4.18
CA THR A 627 -7.54 30.45 -3.93
C THR A 627 -7.04 31.83 -4.39
N THR A 628 -5.77 32.16 -4.10
CA THR A 628 -5.16 33.45 -4.44
C THR A 628 -4.21 33.37 -5.62
N PHE A 629 -3.44 32.28 -5.73
CA PHE A 629 -2.49 32.04 -6.81
C PHE A 629 -2.65 30.61 -7.33
N SER A 630 -2.33 30.41 -8.60
CA SER A 630 -2.35 29.12 -9.26
C SER A 630 -1.04 28.88 -10.01
N CYS A 631 -0.65 27.61 -10.10
CA CYS A 631 0.62 27.18 -10.67
C CYS A 631 0.44 25.97 -11.58
N VAL A 632 1.35 25.78 -12.53
CA VAL A 632 1.40 24.60 -13.38
C VAL A 632 2.82 24.06 -13.48
N GLY A 633 2.96 22.74 -13.37
CA GLY A 633 4.24 22.06 -13.40
C GLY A 633 4.22 20.79 -14.26
N VAL A 634 5.41 20.36 -14.68
CA VAL A 634 5.63 19.12 -15.41
C VAL A 634 6.75 18.32 -14.80
N TYR A 635 6.63 17.00 -14.90
CA TYR A 635 7.72 16.08 -14.60
C TYR A 635 8.48 15.77 -15.90
N GLN A 636 9.79 15.98 -15.87
CA GLN A 636 10.68 15.67 -16.99
C GLN A 636 11.16 14.21 -16.87
N ALA A 637 10.67 13.34 -17.76
CA ALA A 637 10.94 11.91 -17.70
C ALA A 637 12.42 11.52 -17.73
N ILE A 638 13.24 12.29 -18.45
CA ILE A 638 14.67 11.95 -18.64
C ILE A 638 15.51 12.41 -17.45
N THR A 639 15.28 13.62 -16.95
CA THR A 639 16.08 14.19 -15.86
C THR A 639 15.55 13.83 -14.48
N GLY A 640 14.28 13.41 -14.38
CA GLY A 640 13.57 13.24 -13.10
C GLY A 640 13.27 14.57 -12.41
N HIS A 641 13.49 15.70 -13.09
CA HIS A 641 13.31 17.04 -12.54
C HIS A 641 11.84 17.50 -12.66
N ILE A 642 11.41 18.35 -11.73
CA ILE A 642 10.10 19.02 -11.79
C ILE A 642 10.30 20.44 -12.26
N ASP A 643 9.71 20.78 -13.40
CA ASP A 643 9.70 22.15 -13.91
C ASP A 643 8.35 22.79 -13.59
N ILE A 644 8.35 23.80 -12.74
CA ILE A 644 7.22 24.72 -12.61
C ILE A 644 7.34 25.76 -13.72
N LEU A 645 6.31 25.85 -14.56
CA LEU A 645 6.37 26.59 -15.81
C LEU A 645 6.05 28.06 -15.58
N ALA A 646 6.90 28.92 -16.13
CA ALA A 646 6.71 30.36 -16.06
C ALA A 646 5.81 30.87 -17.21
N ASN A 647 5.06 31.92 -16.94
CA ASN A 647 4.35 32.69 -17.95
C ASN A 647 5.32 33.55 -18.80
N GLU A 648 4.79 34.32 -19.75
CA GLU A 648 5.57 35.18 -20.65
C GLU A 648 6.46 36.21 -19.91
N ASN A 649 6.08 36.58 -18.69
CA ASN A 649 6.80 37.54 -17.86
C ASN A 649 7.82 36.88 -16.91
N GLY A 650 8.09 35.58 -17.09
CA GLY A 650 9.02 34.82 -16.23
C GLY A 650 8.47 34.46 -14.85
N THR A 651 7.18 34.71 -14.58
CA THR A 651 6.56 34.43 -13.27
C THR A 651 5.99 33.01 -13.24
N LYS A 652 6.31 32.24 -12.20
CA LYS A 652 5.88 30.83 -12.02
C LYS A 652 4.49 30.65 -11.39
N VAL A 653 3.95 31.73 -10.83
CA VAL A 653 2.65 31.78 -10.17
C VAL A 653 1.76 32.79 -10.90
N ILE A 654 0.47 32.50 -11.03
CA ILE A 654 -0.51 33.38 -11.64
C ILE A 654 -1.59 33.72 -10.61
N PRO A 655 -1.92 35.00 -10.38
CA PRO A 655 -3.06 35.36 -9.53
C PRO A 655 -4.35 34.68 -9.98
N SER A 656 -5.11 34.11 -9.04
CA SER A 656 -6.41 33.49 -9.30
C SER A 656 -7.52 34.54 -9.42
N VAL A 657 -7.32 35.49 -10.34
CA VAL A 657 -8.17 36.66 -10.56
C VAL A 657 -8.59 36.71 -12.02
N VAL A 658 -9.86 37.01 -12.27
CA VAL A 658 -10.44 37.11 -13.62
C VAL A 658 -11.23 38.41 -13.71
N ALA A 659 -10.93 39.24 -14.70
CA ALA A 659 -11.64 40.49 -14.95
C ALA A 659 -12.35 40.45 -16.31
N PHE A 660 -13.59 40.92 -16.33
CA PHE A 660 -14.39 41.09 -17.54
C PHE A 660 -14.34 42.56 -17.95
N THR A 661 -13.83 42.82 -19.15
CA THR A 661 -13.72 44.16 -19.71
C THR A 661 -14.43 44.23 -21.06
N ASN A 662 -14.48 45.42 -21.65
CA ASN A 662 -14.98 45.61 -23.02
C ASN A 662 -14.00 45.11 -24.10
N GLU A 663 -12.77 44.73 -23.72
CA GLU A 663 -11.77 44.20 -24.66
C GLU A 663 -11.67 42.66 -24.59
N GLY A 664 -12.30 42.05 -23.58
CA GLY A 664 -12.33 40.60 -23.38
C GLY A 664 -12.19 40.20 -21.92
N VAL A 665 -11.79 38.95 -21.71
CA VAL A 665 -11.54 38.40 -20.36
C VAL A 665 -10.06 38.46 -20.07
N LEU A 666 -9.69 39.17 -19.00
CA LEU A 666 -8.33 39.23 -18.47
C LEU A 666 -8.19 38.22 -17.34
N VAL A 667 -7.02 37.58 -17.23
CA VAL A 667 -6.72 36.59 -16.20
C VAL A 667 -5.37 36.92 -15.56
N GLY A 668 -5.20 36.60 -14.28
CA GLY A 668 -3.92 36.72 -13.60
C GLY A 668 -3.54 38.15 -13.26
N LYS A 669 -2.26 38.48 -13.43
CA LYS A 669 -1.72 39.80 -13.08
C LYS A 669 -2.44 40.94 -13.82
N ARG A 670 -2.79 40.73 -15.10
CA ARG A 670 -3.55 41.71 -15.89
C ARG A 670 -4.93 42.02 -15.29
N ALA A 671 -5.60 41.02 -14.71
CA ALA A 671 -6.86 41.22 -14.02
C ALA A 671 -6.66 41.89 -12.66
N LEU A 672 -5.61 41.51 -11.93
CA LEU A 672 -5.27 42.09 -10.62
C LEU A 672 -4.88 43.58 -10.73
N ASP A 673 -4.08 43.95 -11.72
CA ASP A 673 -3.55 45.31 -11.88
C ASP A 673 -4.67 46.35 -12.07
N GLN A 674 -5.78 45.96 -12.72
CA GLN A 674 -6.95 46.82 -12.97
C GLN A 674 -8.08 46.66 -11.95
N ALA A 675 -7.91 45.85 -10.90
CA ALA A 675 -9.00 45.49 -9.97
C ALA A 675 -9.65 46.70 -9.30
N GLU A 676 -8.89 47.73 -8.92
CA GLU A 676 -9.45 48.95 -8.30
C GLU A 676 -10.17 49.87 -9.29
N LEU A 677 -9.84 49.80 -10.59
CA LEU A 677 -10.50 50.58 -11.64
C LEU A 677 -11.80 49.92 -12.12
N ASN A 678 -11.88 48.59 -12.05
CA ASN A 678 -13.03 47.79 -12.46
C ASN A 678 -13.42 46.75 -11.38
N PRO A 679 -13.75 47.20 -10.16
CA PRO A 679 -13.89 46.30 -9.01
C PRO A 679 -15.13 45.39 -9.09
N ARG A 680 -16.19 45.85 -9.78
CA ARG A 680 -17.45 45.11 -9.91
C ARG A 680 -17.37 43.92 -10.86
N SER A 681 -16.52 44.00 -11.89
CA SER A 681 -16.33 42.94 -12.89
C SER A 681 -14.99 42.20 -12.73
N THR A 682 -14.32 42.36 -11.59
CA THR A 682 -13.07 41.65 -11.26
C THR A 682 -13.30 40.65 -10.14
N ILE A 683 -13.26 39.37 -10.48
CA ILE A 683 -13.59 38.27 -9.60
C ILE A 683 -12.30 37.63 -9.06
N TYR A 684 -12.21 37.53 -7.75
CA TYR A 684 -11.17 36.84 -6.99
C TYR A 684 -11.82 35.89 -5.97
N ASP A 685 -11.03 35.00 -5.34
CA ASP A 685 -11.51 34.05 -4.34
C ASP A 685 -12.62 33.08 -4.82
N ALA A 686 -12.83 32.94 -6.13
CA ALA A 686 -13.90 32.11 -6.70
C ALA A 686 -13.86 30.65 -6.21
N LYS A 687 -12.69 30.11 -5.88
CA LYS A 687 -12.50 28.77 -5.29
C LYS A 687 -13.26 28.60 -3.97
N ARG A 688 -13.52 29.67 -3.20
CA ARG A 688 -14.32 29.61 -1.95
C ARG A 688 -15.79 29.25 -2.19
N PHE A 689 -16.29 29.49 -3.41
CA PHE A 689 -17.69 29.30 -3.82
C PHE A 689 -17.92 28.03 -4.64
N ILE A 690 -16.86 27.43 -5.20
CA ILE A 690 -16.96 26.32 -6.15
C ILE A 690 -17.65 25.10 -5.50
N GLY A 691 -18.71 24.59 -6.15
CA GLY A 691 -19.48 23.43 -5.71
C GLY A 691 -20.19 23.56 -4.36
N LYS A 692 -20.35 24.78 -3.84
CA LYS A 692 -21.16 25.07 -2.64
C LYS A 692 -22.53 25.62 -3.03
N THR A 693 -23.49 25.43 -2.14
CA THR A 693 -24.79 26.09 -2.18
C THR A 693 -24.89 27.05 -1.01
N PHE A 694 -25.64 28.13 -1.18
CA PHE A 694 -25.79 29.16 -0.16
C PHE A 694 -27.25 29.58 -0.07
N THR A 695 -27.70 29.92 1.14
CA THR A 695 -28.99 30.60 1.27
C THR A 695 -28.87 32.02 0.74
N LYS A 696 -29.99 32.63 0.39
CA LYS A 696 -30.01 34.02 -0.09
C LYS A 696 -29.43 34.99 0.95
N GLU A 697 -29.74 34.77 2.23
CA GLU A 697 -29.22 35.58 3.34
C GLU A 697 -27.70 35.43 3.51
N ASP A 698 -27.17 34.21 3.38
CA ASP A 698 -25.72 33.97 3.44
C ASP A 698 -24.98 34.67 2.29
N LEU A 699 -25.57 34.67 1.08
CA LEU A 699 -25.00 35.37 -0.07
C LEU A 699 -25.07 36.89 0.07
N GLU A 700 -26.14 37.45 0.64
CA GLU A 700 -26.21 38.89 0.90
C GLU A 700 -25.11 39.32 1.89
N LYS A 701 -24.90 38.54 2.96
CA LYS A 701 -23.81 38.76 3.92
C LYS A 701 -22.45 38.63 3.25
N LEU A 702 -22.20 37.57 2.48
CA LEU A 702 -20.93 37.37 1.78
C LEU A 702 -20.70 38.45 0.71
N SER A 703 -21.72 38.83 -0.06
CA SER A 703 -21.61 39.85 -1.11
C SER A 703 -21.25 41.22 -0.55
N SER A 704 -21.51 41.49 0.73
CA SER A 704 -21.08 42.74 1.40
C SER A 704 -19.57 42.78 1.68
N LEU A 705 -18.90 41.63 1.67
CA LEU A 705 -17.47 41.48 1.91
C LEU A 705 -16.61 41.61 0.64
N TYR A 706 -17.25 41.64 -0.53
CA TYR A 706 -16.58 41.70 -1.83
C TYR A 706 -17.02 42.95 -2.61
N GLN A 707 -16.15 43.46 -3.48
CA GLN A 707 -16.48 44.61 -4.32
C GLN A 707 -17.35 44.25 -5.55
N PHE A 708 -17.52 42.96 -5.83
CA PHE A 708 -18.38 42.42 -6.88
C PHE A 708 -19.66 41.82 -6.29
N LYS A 709 -20.73 41.80 -7.10
CA LYS A 709 -22.04 41.30 -6.66
C LYS A 709 -22.17 39.79 -6.86
N ILE A 710 -22.71 39.12 -5.85
CA ILE A 710 -22.97 37.67 -5.86
C ILE A 710 -24.49 37.44 -5.79
N THR A 711 -25.01 36.55 -6.62
CA THR A 711 -26.41 36.10 -6.62
C THR A 711 -26.46 34.57 -6.62
N SER A 712 -27.64 33.97 -6.53
CA SER A 712 -27.83 32.53 -6.74
C SER A 712 -28.67 32.23 -7.98
N ASP A 713 -28.50 31.02 -8.53
CA ASP A 713 -29.47 30.43 -9.46
C ASP A 713 -30.66 29.78 -8.73
N GLU A 714 -31.61 29.22 -9.49
CA GLU A 714 -32.81 28.53 -8.96
C GLU A 714 -32.49 27.34 -8.04
N LYS A 715 -31.26 26.82 -8.09
CA LYS A 715 -30.78 25.69 -7.29
C LYS A 715 -29.86 26.13 -6.15
N ASN A 716 -29.87 27.43 -5.81
CA ASN A 716 -29.04 28.03 -4.77
C ASN A 716 -27.52 27.93 -5.02
N ASN A 717 -27.08 27.74 -6.27
CA ASN A 717 -25.66 27.82 -6.61
C ASN A 717 -25.25 29.29 -6.82
N PRO A 718 -24.10 29.72 -6.30
CA PRO A 718 -23.64 31.10 -6.44
C PRO A 718 -23.28 31.43 -7.89
N LYS A 719 -23.55 32.68 -8.29
CA LYS A 719 -23.21 33.29 -9.57
C LYS A 719 -22.65 34.69 -9.33
N PHE A 720 -21.58 35.04 -10.03
CA PHE A 720 -21.02 36.38 -10.04
C PHE A 720 -21.70 37.21 -11.11
N VAL A 721 -22.12 38.43 -10.76
CA VAL A 721 -22.71 39.38 -11.69
C VAL A 721 -21.58 40.22 -12.26
N VAL A 722 -21.29 40.07 -13.56
CA VAL A 722 -20.21 40.79 -14.24
C VAL A 722 -20.77 41.56 -15.43
N GLU A 723 -20.18 42.71 -15.72
CA GLU A 723 -20.56 43.57 -16.83
C GLU A 723 -19.42 43.63 -17.86
N SER A 724 -19.77 43.40 -19.13
CA SER A 724 -18.88 43.52 -20.28
C SER A 724 -19.67 43.98 -21.50
N HIS A 725 -19.15 44.95 -22.25
CA HIS A 725 -19.80 45.56 -23.40
C HIS A 725 -21.22 46.11 -23.11
N GLY A 726 -21.44 46.61 -21.89
CA GLY A 726 -22.76 47.09 -21.43
C GLY A 726 -23.80 45.98 -21.19
N ASN A 727 -23.41 44.70 -21.30
CA ASN A 727 -24.26 43.56 -20.99
C ASN A 727 -23.90 42.98 -19.62
N VAL A 728 -24.92 42.74 -18.80
CA VAL A 728 -24.77 42.06 -17.51
C VAL A 728 -24.90 40.55 -17.74
N THR A 729 -23.89 39.80 -17.32
CA THR A 729 -23.85 38.33 -17.44
C THR A 729 -23.62 37.68 -16.08
N LEU A 730 -24.13 36.45 -15.93
CA LEU A 730 -23.96 35.64 -14.72
C LEU A 730 -22.91 34.57 -14.98
N VAL A 731 -21.84 34.59 -14.20
CA VAL A 731 -20.72 33.66 -14.35
C VAL A 731 -20.61 32.78 -13.12
N SER A 732 -20.49 31.48 -13.31
CA SER A 732 -20.31 30.50 -12.22
C SER A 732 -18.87 30.44 -11.71
N PRO A 733 -18.65 29.97 -10.47
CA PRO A 733 -17.32 29.67 -9.97
C PRO A 733 -16.53 28.70 -10.87
N GLU A 734 -17.20 27.71 -11.48
CA GLU A 734 -16.57 26.79 -12.42
C GLU A 734 -16.08 27.47 -13.69
N GLU A 735 -16.80 28.48 -14.20
CA GLU A 735 -16.39 29.26 -15.37
C GLU A 735 -15.20 30.17 -15.07
N ILE A 736 -15.16 30.79 -13.88
CA ILE A 736 -13.99 31.54 -13.41
C ILE A 736 -12.78 30.61 -13.28
N GLY A 737 -12.96 29.45 -12.64
CA GLY A 737 -11.92 28.42 -12.55
C GLY A 737 -11.45 27.95 -13.93
N ALA A 738 -12.36 27.77 -14.88
CA ALA A 738 -12.03 27.39 -16.25
C ALA A 738 -11.19 28.46 -16.97
N ALA A 739 -11.45 29.75 -16.76
CA ALA A 739 -10.64 30.83 -17.33
C ALA A 739 -9.19 30.79 -16.82
N ILE A 740 -8.99 30.58 -15.50
CA ILE A 740 -7.67 30.41 -14.90
C ILE A 740 -6.97 29.16 -15.45
N LEU A 741 -7.68 28.03 -15.54
CA LEU A 741 -7.13 26.78 -16.05
C LEU A 741 -6.75 26.86 -17.54
N ARG A 742 -7.47 27.65 -18.35
CA ARG A 742 -7.08 27.92 -19.75
C ARG A 742 -5.77 28.69 -19.82
N GLU A 743 -5.57 29.70 -18.97
CA GLU A 743 -4.31 30.45 -18.92
C GLU A 743 -3.11 29.56 -18.53
N LEU A 744 -3.31 28.68 -17.54
CA LEU A 744 -2.30 27.70 -17.13
C LEU A 744 -2.01 26.66 -18.23
N LYS A 745 -3.06 26.21 -18.95
CA LYS A 745 -2.91 25.33 -20.10
C LYS A 745 -2.12 26.01 -21.21
N ILE A 746 -2.44 27.25 -21.57
CA ILE A 746 -1.71 28.03 -22.58
C ILE A 746 -0.24 28.17 -22.17
N THR A 747 0.02 28.49 -20.90
CA THR A 747 1.37 28.56 -20.34
C THR A 747 2.10 27.22 -20.50
N ALA A 748 1.44 26.11 -20.19
CA ALA A 748 2.02 24.78 -20.35
C ALA A 748 2.29 24.41 -21.81
N GLU A 749 1.33 24.65 -22.71
CA GLU A 749 1.45 24.32 -24.13
C GLU A 749 2.56 25.11 -24.83
N ARG A 750 2.77 26.37 -24.42
CA ARG A 750 3.88 27.21 -24.90
C ARG A 750 5.23 26.69 -24.44
N ASN A 751 5.38 26.40 -23.14
CA ASN A 751 6.65 25.90 -22.58
C ASN A 751 6.99 24.49 -23.10
N ILE A 752 6.00 23.60 -23.17
CA ILE A 752 6.18 22.21 -23.63
C ILE A 752 6.20 22.14 -25.17
N THR A 753 5.78 23.22 -25.86
CA THR A 753 5.62 23.30 -27.32
C THR A 753 4.83 22.11 -27.88
N ARG A 754 3.68 21.81 -27.25
CA ARG A 754 2.73 20.74 -27.61
C ARG A 754 1.39 20.98 -26.92
N ALA A 755 0.28 20.58 -27.56
CA ALA A 755 -1.04 20.56 -26.93
C ALA A 755 -1.12 19.65 -25.69
N VAL A 756 -1.79 20.12 -24.64
CA VAL A 756 -1.97 19.42 -23.37
C VAL A 756 -3.47 19.27 -23.08
N ASN A 757 -3.91 18.04 -22.84
CA ASN A 757 -5.32 17.72 -22.60
C ASN A 757 -5.56 16.91 -21.33
N GLN A 758 -4.53 16.62 -20.54
CA GLN A 758 -4.63 15.83 -19.32
C GLN A 758 -3.90 16.49 -18.17
N ALA A 759 -4.51 16.48 -16.98
CA ALA A 759 -3.90 17.03 -15.78
C ALA A 759 -4.16 16.19 -14.53
N VAL A 760 -3.23 16.27 -13.58
CA VAL A 760 -3.46 15.96 -12.17
C VAL A 760 -3.64 17.29 -11.45
N MET A 761 -4.64 17.41 -10.59
CA MET A 761 -4.90 18.66 -9.86
C MET A 761 -4.95 18.46 -8.35
N SER A 762 -4.60 19.51 -7.61
CA SER A 762 -4.78 19.59 -6.17
C SER A 762 -6.18 20.13 -5.81
N VAL A 763 -6.70 19.71 -4.66
CA VAL A 763 -7.87 20.30 -4.00
C VAL A 763 -7.65 20.34 -2.48
N PRO A 764 -8.31 21.22 -1.72
CA PRO A 764 -8.23 21.21 -0.27
C PRO A 764 -8.75 19.87 0.28
N ALA A 765 -8.13 19.35 1.35
CA ALA A 765 -8.49 18.03 1.86
C ALA A 765 -9.94 17.98 2.40
N GLU A 766 -10.51 19.11 2.81
CA GLU A 766 -11.90 19.25 3.26
C GLU A 766 -12.94 19.29 2.12
N PHE A 767 -12.51 19.38 0.85
CA PHE A 767 -13.46 19.44 -0.27
C PHE A 767 -14.30 18.17 -0.34
N ASN A 768 -15.62 18.35 -0.24
CA ASN A 768 -16.58 17.28 -0.42
C ASN A 768 -16.69 16.85 -1.91
N MET A 769 -17.47 15.80 -2.18
CA MET A 769 -17.65 15.29 -3.55
C MET A 769 -18.27 16.32 -4.52
N ALA A 770 -19.17 17.19 -4.06
CA ALA A 770 -19.77 18.22 -4.91
C ALA A 770 -18.72 19.25 -5.37
N GLN A 771 -17.86 19.69 -4.45
CA GLN A 771 -16.76 20.62 -4.74
C GLN A 771 -15.70 19.98 -5.64
N ARG A 772 -15.31 18.73 -5.38
CA ARG A 772 -14.38 17.97 -6.25
C ARG A 772 -14.92 17.82 -7.67
N ASN A 773 -16.20 17.46 -7.80
CA ASN A 773 -16.87 17.36 -9.10
C ASN A 773 -16.95 18.71 -9.81
N ALA A 774 -17.17 19.81 -9.07
CA ALA A 774 -17.17 21.16 -9.61
C ALA A 774 -15.79 21.57 -10.14
N THR A 775 -14.70 21.25 -9.43
CA THR A 775 -13.33 21.46 -9.93
C THR A 775 -13.06 20.65 -11.20
N ILE A 776 -13.53 19.40 -11.28
CA ILE A 776 -13.43 18.58 -12.51
C ILE A 776 -14.22 19.22 -13.66
N ARG A 777 -15.41 19.77 -13.39
CA ARG A 777 -16.19 20.50 -14.39
C ARG A 777 -15.46 21.75 -14.89
N ALA A 778 -14.86 22.54 -14.00
CA ALA A 778 -14.05 23.70 -14.38
C ALA A 778 -12.90 23.30 -15.32
N ALA A 779 -12.20 22.20 -15.02
CA ALA A 779 -11.16 21.66 -15.88
C ALA A 779 -11.70 21.17 -17.24
N ALA A 780 -12.85 20.50 -17.26
CA ALA A 780 -13.50 20.09 -18.49
C ALA A 780 -13.89 21.29 -19.38
N LEU A 781 -14.40 22.38 -18.79
CA LEU A 781 -14.69 23.65 -19.48
C LEU A 781 -13.42 24.33 -20.03
N ALA A 782 -12.25 24.06 -19.46
CA ALA A 782 -10.95 24.49 -19.96
C ALA A 782 -10.36 23.53 -21.02
N GLY A 783 -11.05 22.44 -21.36
CA GLY A 783 -10.55 21.42 -22.28
C GLY A 783 -9.42 20.58 -21.69
N ILE A 784 -9.48 20.32 -20.38
CA ILE A 784 -8.52 19.51 -19.62
C ILE A 784 -9.25 18.31 -19.02
N LYS A 785 -8.81 17.10 -19.33
CA LYS A 785 -9.27 15.87 -18.69
C LYS A 785 -8.49 15.68 -17.38
N VAL A 786 -9.18 15.80 -16.25
CA VAL A 786 -8.59 15.48 -14.94
C VAL A 786 -8.39 13.97 -14.84
N VAL A 787 -7.13 13.54 -14.80
CA VAL A 787 -6.77 12.12 -14.63
C VAL A 787 -6.85 11.74 -13.16
N ARG A 788 -6.53 12.67 -12.25
CA ARG A 788 -6.62 12.46 -10.80
C ARG A 788 -6.71 13.79 -10.06
N LEU A 789 -7.51 13.82 -8.98
CA LEU A 789 -7.42 14.84 -7.94
C LEU A 789 -6.62 14.28 -6.76
N ILE A 790 -5.75 15.09 -6.16
CA ILE A 790 -5.06 14.79 -4.90
C ILE A 790 -5.27 15.93 -3.91
N ASN A 791 -5.15 15.66 -2.62
CA ASN A 791 -5.26 16.70 -1.62
C ASN A 791 -4.00 17.57 -1.60
N GLU A 792 -4.17 18.87 -1.40
CA GLU A 792 -3.09 19.85 -1.23
C GLU A 792 -2.04 19.44 -0.17
N PRO A 793 -2.42 19.06 1.06
CA PRO A 793 -1.42 18.64 2.06
C PRO A 793 -0.66 17.37 1.66
N THR A 794 -1.29 16.45 0.95
CA THR A 794 -0.61 15.25 0.40
C THR A 794 0.38 15.64 -0.69
N ALA A 795 -0.03 16.52 -1.61
CA ALA A 795 0.84 17.01 -2.68
C ALA A 795 2.08 17.70 -2.08
N ALA A 796 1.89 18.54 -1.07
CA ALA A 796 2.99 19.15 -0.33
C ALA A 796 3.91 18.08 0.28
N ALA A 797 3.39 17.13 1.06
CA ALA A 797 4.21 16.07 1.66
C ALA A 797 4.96 15.21 0.62
N MET A 798 4.39 15.01 -0.58
CA MET A 798 5.08 14.38 -1.70
C MET A 798 6.25 15.20 -2.23
N ALA A 799 6.08 16.52 -2.37
CA ALA A 799 7.11 17.42 -2.88
C ALA A 799 8.38 17.40 -2.02
N TYR A 800 8.20 17.32 -0.70
CA TYR A 800 9.32 17.21 0.26
C TYR A 800 9.94 15.81 0.34
N GLY A 801 9.44 14.84 -0.44
CA GLY A 801 10.03 13.50 -0.51
C GLY A 801 9.91 12.68 0.78
N LEU A 802 9.02 13.06 1.70
CA LEU A 802 8.94 12.48 3.05
C LEU A 802 8.52 11.01 3.06
N HIS A 803 7.74 10.59 2.06
CA HIS A 803 7.39 9.19 1.79
C HIS A 803 8.58 8.26 1.50
N LYS A 804 9.78 8.80 1.27
CA LYS A 804 11.01 8.04 1.01
C LYS A 804 11.91 7.89 2.25
N LYS A 805 11.57 8.53 3.38
CA LYS A 805 12.35 8.49 4.62
C LYS A 805 11.82 7.40 5.56
N GLU A 806 12.64 6.41 5.90
CA GLU A 806 12.26 5.21 6.69
C GLU A 806 11.85 5.48 8.17
N ARG A 807 11.86 6.74 8.62
CA ARG A 807 11.53 7.13 10.01
C ARG A 807 10.51 8.27 10.12
N VAL A 808 9.91 8.70 9.01
CA VAL A 808 8.92 9.79 9.02
C VAL A 808 7.53 9.17 8.89
N SER A 809 6.75 9.28 9.96
CA SER A 809 5.39 8.76 10.05
C SER A 809 4.39 9.89 10.23
N ASN A 810 4.60 10.83 11.16
CA ASN A 810 3.68 11.92 11.44
C ASN A 810 4.22 13.23 10.85
N VAL A 811 3.54 13.77 9.85
CA VAL A 811 3.92 15.00 9.16
C VAL A 811 2.86 16.07 9.39
N MET A 812 3.26 17.18 10.00
CA MET A 812 2.42 18.37 10.13
C MET A 812 2.61 19.24 8.88
N VAL A 813 1.54 19.47 8.12
CA VAL A 813 1.54 20.41 7.00
C VAL A 813 0.86 21.70 7.44
N VAL A 814 1.58 22.81 7.40
CA VAL A 814 1.09 24.16 7.72
C VAL A 814 1.07 24.99 6.45
N ASP A 815 -0.13 25.22 5.91
CA ASP A 815 -0.36 26.01 4.71
C ASP A 815 -0.88 27.40 5.10
N LEU A 816 0.00 28.40 5.02
CA LEU A 816 -0.36 29.81 5.25
C LEU A 816 -0.30 30.56 3.92
N GLY A 817 -1.46 30.66 3.27
CA GLY A 817 -1.62 31.30 1.97
C GLY A 817 -1.84 32.81 2.05
N GLY A 818 -2.49 33.34 1.00
CA GLY A 818 -2.84 34.76 0.90
C GLY A 818 -4.00 35.17 1.81
N GLY A 819 -4.92 34.27 2.15
CA GLY A 819 -6.10 34.61 2.96
C GLY A 819 -6.70 33.46 3.77
N THR A 820 -5.99 32.34 3.88
CA THR A 820 -6.36 31.20 4.72
C THR A 820 -5.11 30.59 5.35
N LEU A 821 -5.28 30.04 6.55
CA LEU A 821 -4.33 29.18 7.25
C LEU A 821 -4.96 27.80 7.40
N ASP A 822 -4.34 26.78 6.86
CA ASP A 822 -4.78 25.40 6.92
C ASP A 822 -3.70 24.51 7.50
N VAL A 823 -4.06 23.71 8.50
CA VAL A 823 -3.14 22.80 9.18
C VAL A 823 -3.70 21.38 9.08
N SER A 824 -2.86 20.46 8.60
CA SER A 824 -3.20 19.05 8.46
C SER A 824 -2.11 18.18 9.08
N LEU A 825 -2.49 17.25 9.95
CA LEU A 825 -1.60 16.19 10.41
C LEU A 825 -1.80 14.96 9.53
N LEU A 826 -0.74 14.54 8.84
CA LEU A 826 -0.72 13.36 8.00
C LEU A 826 0.04 12.23 8.69
N ASN A 827 -0.51 11.03 8.67
CA ASN A 827 0.25 9.81 8.92
C ASN A 827 0.68 9.22 7.56
N ILE A 828 1.99 8.98 7.41
CA ILE A 828 2.63 8.45 6.22
C ILE A 828 3.16 7.06 6.55
N GLN A 829 2.74 6.07 5.76
CA GLN A 829 3.27 4.70 5.85
C GLN A 829 3.64 4.23 4.45
N GLY A 830 4.93 4.34 4.12
CA GLY A 830 5.44 4.12 2.78
C GLY A 830 4.80 5.10 1.78
N GLY A 831 4.02 4.58 0.84
CA GLY A 831 3.29 5.36 -0.18
C GLY A 831 1.89 5.85 0.19
N MET A 832 1.41 5.48 1.38
CA MET A 832 0.06 5.81 1.82
C MET A 832 0.07 7.07 2.67
N PHE A 833 -0.86 7.97 2.38
CA PHE A 833 -1.06 9.20 3.12
C PHE A 833 -2.45 9.18 3.75
N VAL A 834 -2.52 9.33 5.06
CA VAL A 834 -3.78 9.37 5.82
C VAL A 834 -3.84 10.69 6.55
N THR A 835 -4.85 11.51 6.27
CA THR A 835 -5.09 12.72 7.05
C THR A 835 -5.76 12.34 8.36
N MET A 836 -5.07 12.59 9.47
CA MET A 836 -5.52 12.23 10.82
C MET A 836 -6.46 13.28 11.38
N ALA A 837 -6.10 14.56 11.24
CA ALA A 837 -6.92 15.70 11.65
C ALA A 837 -6.58 16.96 10.84
N MET A 838 -7.52 17.90 10.82
CA MET A 838 -7.38 19.18 10.13
C MET A 838 -8.05 20.30 10.92
N ALA A 839 -7.38 21.46 10.97
CA ALA A 839 -7.97 22.70 11.47
C ALA A 839 -7.51 23.86 10.60
N GLY A 840 -8.22 24.99 10.66
CA GLY A 840 -7.79 26.17 9.91
C GLY A 840 -8.48 27.45 10.34
N ASN A 841 -8.01 28.55 9.77
CA ASN A 841 -8.54 29.90 9.93
C ASN A 841 -8.71 30.56 8.54
N ASN A 842 -9.96 30.79 8.14
CA ASN A 842 -10.31 31.32 6.81
C ASN A 842 -10.16 32.85 6.71
N ARG A 843 -9.67 33.49 7.78
CA ARG A 843 -9.46 34.94 7.97
C ARG A 843 -8.06 35.23 8.53
N LEU A 844 -7.09 34.42 8.14
CA LEU A 844 -5.69 34.60 8.51
C LEU A 844 -4.80 34.20 7.34
N GLY A 845 -4.10 35.16 6.76
CA GLY A 845 -3.15 34.97 5.67
C GLY A 845 -2.38 36.25 5.31
N GLY A 846 -1.72 36.21 4.15
CA GLY A 846 -0.89 37.30 3.64
C GLY A 846 -1.57 38.68 3.56
N GLN A 847 -2.87 38.71 3.24
CA GLN A 847 -3.65 39.94 3.11
C GLN A 847 -3.97 40.58 4.46
N ASP A 848 -4.08 39.80 5.53
CA ASP A 848 -4.28 40.35 6.88
C ASP A 848 -3.02 41.10 7.33
N PHE A 849 -1.84 40.55 7.04
CA PHE A 849 -0.56 41.22 7.28
C PHE A 849 -0.40 42.49 6.44
N ASN A 850 -0.80 42.45 5.17
CA ASN A 850 -0.84 43.64 4.32
C ASN A 850 -1.77 44.70 4.90
N SER A 851 -2.94 44.31 5.39
CA SER A 851 -3.94 45.24 5.92
C SER A 851 -3.38 46.01 7.13
N ARG A 852 -2.65 45.33 8.03
CA ARG A 852 -1.97 45.99 9.15
C ARG A 852 -0.92 46.99 8.71
N LEU A 853 -0.08 46.61 7.74
CA LEU A 853 0.95 47.50 7.20
C LEU A 853 0.34 48.69 6.42
N MET A 854 -0.72 48.44 5.65
CA MET A 854 -1.47 49.46 4.91
C MET A 854 -2.07 50.48 5.88
N SER A 855 -2.79 50.04 6.92
CA SER A 855 -3.36 50.94 7.92
C SER A 855 -2.29 51.78 8.63
N TYR A 856 -1.14 51.19 8.95
CA TYR A 856 0.00 51.91 9.50
C TYR A 856 0.50 53.00 8.53
N LEU A 857 0.77 52.66 7.26
CA LEU A 857 1.26 53.62 6.27
C LEU A 857 0.24 54.72 5.97
N MET A 858 -1.05 54.40 5.87
CA MET A 858 -2.11 55.39 5.70
C MET A 858 -2.17 56.38 6.87
N ALA A 859 -1.99 55.89 8.11
CA ALA A 859 -1.93 56.76 9.29
C ALA A 859 -0.69 57.66 9.27
N VAL A 860 0.47 57.15 8.86
CA VAL A 860 1.72 57.94 8.72
C VAL A 860 1.58 59.00 7.63
N ILE A 861 0.97 58.67 6.49
CA ILE A 861 0.70 59.62 5.41
C ILE A 861 -0.23 60.73 5.91
N LYS A 862 -1.32 60.37 6.60
CA LYS A 862 -2.27 61.34 7.18
C LYS A 862 -1.59 62.26 8.19
N ASP A 863 -0.78 61.71 9.09
CA ASP A 863 -0.07 62.48 10.12
C ASP A 863 0.96 63.45 9.49
N ARG A 864 1.69 63.00 8.47
CA ARG A 864 2.74 63.79 7.82
C ARG A 864 2.22 64.87 6.87
N PHE A 865 1.14 64.60 6.16
CA PHE A 865 0.63 65.48 5.10
C PHE A 865 -0.72 66.14 5.40
N GLY A 866 -1.38 65.75 6.50
CA GLY A 866 -2.63 66.35 6.98
C GLY A 866 -3.90 65.88 6.25
N GLU A 867 -3.78 65.06 5.21
CA GLU A 867 -4.90 64.57 4.39
C GLU A 867 -4.91 63.03 4.31
N GLU A 868 -6.11 62.45 4.30
CA GLU A 868 -6.27 61.01 4.06
C GLU A 868 -6.19 60.68 2.57
N LEU A 869 -5.49 59.58 2.26
CA LEU A 869 -5.39 59.08 0.90
C LEU A 869 -6.72 58.44 0.49
N THR A 870 -7.46 59.11 -0.41
CA THR A 870 -8.79 58.67 -0.88
C THR A 870 -8.82 58.35 -2.39
N ASN A 871 -7.81 58.79 -3.14
CA ASN A 871 -7.72 58.54 -4.57
C ASN A 871 -7.42 57.06 -4.87
N ALA A 872 -8.20 56.45 -5.76
CA ALA A 872 -8.11 55.02 -6.08
C ALA A 872 -6.76 54.62 -6.72
N GLU A 873 -6.17 55.46 -7.56
CA GLU A 873 -4.87 55.15 -8.19
C GLU A 873 -3.74 55.19 -7.16
N ASP A 874 -3.76 56.15 -6.24
CA ASP A 874 -2.73 56.25 -5.21
C ASP A 874 -2.86 55.16 -4.14
N ILE A 875 -4.10 54.80 -3.78
CA ILE A 875 -4.36 53.64 -2.91
C ILE A 875 -3.85 52.36 -3.57
N GLN A 876 -4.07 52.19 -4.88
CA GLN A 876 -3.57 51.03 -5.62
C GLN A 876 -2.05 50.98 -5.64
N ARG A 877 -1.37 52.12 -5.85
CA ARG A 877 0.10 52.21 -5.77
C ARG A 877 0.62 51.84 -4.38
N LEU A 878 -0.01 52.37 -3.33
CA LEU A 878 0.35 52.05 -1.95
C LEU A 878 0.12 50.57 -1.65
N ARG A 879 -0.98 49.97 -2.12
CA ARG A 879 -1.26 48.54 -1.95
C ARG A 879 -0.19 47.65 -2.61
N GLN A 880 0.21 47.99 -3.83
CA GLN A 880 1.29 47.28 -4.53
C GLN A 880 2.61 47.38 -3.78
N GLU A 881 2.93 48.56 -3.25
CA GLU A 881 4.15 48.79 -2.49
C GLU A 881 4.13 48.11 -1.12
N VAL A 882 2.97 48.01 -0.47
CA VAL A 882 2.78 47.25 0.77
C VAL A 882 3.09 45.77 0.56
N GLU A 883 2.57 45.16 -0.51
CA GLU A 883 2.86 43.76 -0.84
C GLU A 883 4.36 43.58 -1.12
N SER A 884 4.94 44.45 -1.96
CA SER A 884 6.37 44.46 -2.28
C SER A 884 7.23 44.57 -1.01
N THR A 885 6.89 45.50 -0.12
CA THR A 885 7.58 45.72 1.16
C THR A 885 7.52 44.50 2.05
N LYS A 886 6.33 43.90 2.23
CA LYS A 886 6.18 42.66 3.00
C LYS A 886 7.05 41.54 2.44
N ILE A 887 7.06 41.35 1.11
CA ILE A 887 7.88 40.33 0.45
C ILE A 887 9.37 40.60 0.70
N ASN A 888 9.84 41.83 0.49
CA ASN A 888 11.25 42.20 0.67
C ASN A 888 11.71 42.06 2.13
N LEU A 889 10.84 42.34 3.10
CA LEU A 889 11.12 42.15 4.54
C LEU A 889 11.33 40.68 4.94
N THR A 890 10.97 39.71 4.10
CA THR A 890 11.29 38.29 4.35
C THR A 890 12.79 38.02 4.26
N THR A 891 13.53 38.80 3.46
CA THR A 891 14.99 38.69 3.28
C THR A 891 15.74 39.86 3.91
N GLU A 892 15.22 41.07 3.77
CA GLU A 892 15.86 42.31 4.22
C GLU A 892 15.46 42.69 5.65
N GLY A 893 16.36 43.35 6.38
CA GLY A 893 16.08 43.84 7.74
C GLY A 893 15.23 45.12 7.76
N ALA A 894 15.26 45.90 6.68
CA ALA A 894 14.47 47.10 6.48
C ALA A 894 14.34 47.40 4.99
N VAL A 895 13.22 48.03 4.59
CA VAL A 895 12.88 48.39 3.20
C VAL A 895 12.43 49.84 3.18
N VAL A 896 12.85 50.60 2.17
CA VAL A 896 12.42 51.99 1.97
C VAL A 896 11.22 52.00 1.02
N VAL A 897 10.05 52.35 1.53
CA VAL A 897 8.82 52.59 0.77
C VAL A 897 8.94 53.96 0.13
N LYS A 898 8.98 54.02 -1.22
CA LYS A 898 9.04 55.30 -1.96
C LYS A 898 7.93 55.39 -2.99
N LEU A 899 7.01 56.33 -2.80
CA LEU A 899 5.80 56.46 -3.61
C LEU A 899 5.55 57.89 -4.07
N LEU A 900 5.26 58.05 -5.35
CA LEU A 900 4.68 59.29 -5.87
C LEU A 900 3.17 59.25 -5.67
N LEU A 901 2.62 60.24 -4.96
CA LEU A 901 1.20 60.40 -4.65
C LEU A 901 0.64 61.68 -5.30
N PRO A 902 0.28 61.67 -6.59
CA PRO A 902 -0.22 62.84 -7.31
C PRO A 902 -1.49 63.46 -6.73
N SER A 903 -2.32 62.68 -6.01
CA SER A 903 -3.53 63.21 -5.38
C SER A 903 -3.26 64.11 -4.18
N LEU A 904 -2.07 64.00 -3.57
CA LEU A 904 -1.64 64.88 -2.49
C LEU A 904 -0.78 66.00 -3.08
N ASN A 905 -1.19 67.24 -2.85
CA ASN A 905 -0.45 68.43 -3.25
C ASN A 905 0.11 69.12 -2.01
N HIS A 906 1.42 69.23 -1.91
CA HIS A 906 2.08 70.00 -0.86
C HIS A 906 3.02 71.03 -1.50
N ARG A 907 2.72 72.33 -1.33
CA ARG A 907 3.50 73.45 -1.89
C ARG A 907 3.69 73.39 -3.42
N ASP A 908 2.59 73.23 -4.16
CA ASP A 908 2.54 73.21 -5.63
C ASP A 908 3.42 72.14 -6.32
N LYS A 909 3.73 71.05 -5.61
CA LYS A 909 4.43 69.87 -6.14
C LYS A 909 3.75 68.59 -5.66
N HIS A 910 3.76 67.58 -6.52
CA HIS A 910 3.31 66.23 -6.16
C HIS A 910 4.16 65.69 -5.00
N VAL A 911 3.49 65.06 -4.04
CA VAL A 911 4.16 64.48 -2.86
C VAL A 911 4.90 63.21 -3.25
N ILE A 912 6.18 63.13 -2.86
CA ILE A 912 6.93 61.88 -2.82
C ILE A 912 6.96 61.42 -1.36
N PHE A 913 6.21 60.37 -1.05
CA PHE A 913 6.24 59.72 0.24
C PHE A 913 7.44 58.79 0.33
N GLU A 914 8.25 58.94 1.38
CA GLU A 914 9.38 58.07 1.67
C GLU A 914 9.33 57.65 3.15
N GLU A 915 9.30 56.35 3.42
CA GLU A 915 9.24 55.79 4.78
C GLU A 915 10.06 54.50 4.86
N THR A 916 10.86 54.35 5.92
CA THR A 916 11.63 53.11 6.14
C THR A 916 10.86 52.17 7.06
N ILE A 917 10.49 51.00 6.54
CA ILE A 917 9.84 49.95 7.33
C ILE A 917 10.87 48.90 7.71
N THR A 918 11.05 48.68 9.01
CA THR A 918 11.92 47.61 9.53
C THR A 918 11.15 46.31 9.73
N ARG A 919 11.85 45.17 9.70
CA ARG A 919 11.26 43.87 10.01
C ARG A 919 10.67 43.86 11.43
N LEU A 920 11.35 44.47 12.40
CA LEU A 920 10.86 44.57 13.78
C LEU A 920 9.55 45.36 13.87
N THR A 921 9.40 46.45 13.10
CA THR A 921 8.15 47.21 13.03
C THR A 921 7.03 46.35 12.45
N PHE A 922 7.29 45.68 11.33
CA PHE A 922 6.32 44.77 10.71
C PHE A 922 5.92 43.63 11.66
N GLU A 923 6.88 43.07 12.39
CA GLU A 923 6.63 42.00 13.34
C GLU A 923 5.73 42.46 14.49
N LYS A 924 6.00 43.64 15.05
CA LYS A 924 5.17 44.25 16.11
C LYS A 924 3.74 44.54 15.66
N LEU A 925 3.54 45.02 14.43
CA LEU A 925 2.20 45.31 13.89
C LEU A 925 1.31 44.07 13.76
N ASN A 926 1.92 42.89 13.71
CA ASN A 926 1.28 41.62 13.41
C ASN A 926 1.45 40.58 14.53
N ASP A 927 1.92 40.97 15.72
CA ASP A 927 2.25 40.05 16.81
C ASP A 927 1.06 39.15 17.20
N ASP A 928 -0.14 39.74 17.29
CA ASP A 928 -1.37 39.01 17.57
C ASP A 928 -1.74 38.01 16.47
N LEU A 929 -1.51 38.36 15.19
CA LEU A 929 -1.77 37.47 14.06
C LEU A 929 -0.77 36.32 14.02
N PHE A 930 0.50 36.55 14.37
CA PHE A 930 1.49 35.49 14.48
C PHE A 930 1.13 34.47 15.56
N GLN A 931 0.73 34.91 16.75
CA GLN A 931 0.31 33.99 17.81
C GLN A 931 -0.90 33.13 17.39
N ARG A 932 -1.83 33.68 16.60
CA ARG A 932 -2.98 32.94 16.06
C ARG A 932 -2.58 31.82 15.09
N VAL A 933 -1.38 31.84 14.50
CA VAL A 933 -0.89 30.75 13.64
C VAL A 933 -0.75 29.44 14.41
N LEU A 934 -0.48 29.49 15.71
CA LEU A 934 -0.30 28.28 16.52
C LEU A 934 -1.63 27.60 16.90
N GLN A 935 -2.75 28.33 16.89
CA GLN A 935 -4.04 27.79 17.34
C GLN A 935 -4.50 26.58 16.51
N PRO A 936 -4.46 26.60 15.15
CA PRO A 936 -4.81 25.41 14.36
C PRO A 936 -3.85 24.24 14.60
N ILE A 937 -2.57 24.50 14.83
CA ILE A 937 -1.56 23.46 15.14
C ILE A 937 -1.90 22.77 16.46
N GLN A 938 -2.15 23.56 17.51
CA GLN A 938 -2.57 23.06 18.82
C GLN A 938 -3.87 22.26 18.71
N ARG A 939 -4.85 22.75 17.93
CA ARG A 939 -6.14 22.08 17.77
C ARG A 939 -6.01 20.73 17.07
N VAL A 940 -5.20 20.64 16.01
CA VAL A 940 -4.97 19.38 15.28
C VAL A 940 -4.32 18.34 16.18
N LEU A 941 -3.31 18.70 16.96
CA LEU A 941 -2.65 17.79 17.90
C LEU A 941 -3.60 17.31 19.00
N LYS A 942 -4.40 18.22 19.55
CA LYS A 942 -5.41 17.90 20.56
C LYS A 942 -6.50 16.95 20.04
N GLU A 943 -6.91 17.10 18.78
CA GLU A 943 -7.95 16.26 18.18
C GLU A 943 -7.54 14.78 18.07
N VAL A 944 -6.24 14.52 17.86
CA VAL A 944 -5.70 13.16 17.71
C VAL A 944 -5.00 12.63 18.96
N ASP A 945 -5.02 13.40 20.05
CA ASP A 945 -4.31 13.11 21.29
C ASP A 945 -2.82 12.78 21.07
N LEU A 946 -2.16 13.55 20.20
CA LEU A 946 -0.76 13.34 19.80
C LEU A 946 0.13 14.43 20.41
N PRO A 947 1.08 14.08 21.30
CA PRO A 947 2.03 15.06 21.83
C PRO A 947 2.91 15.62 20.71
N LYS A 948 3.25 16.91 20.79
CA LYS A 948 4.01 17.63 19.74
C LYS A 948 5.36 16.98 19.41
N GLU A 949 5.97 16.28 20.36
CA GLU A 949 7.23 15.54 20.20
C GLU A 949 7.14 14.41 19.16
N TYR A 950 5.95 13.82 18.99
CA TYR A 950 5.69 12.73 18.05
C TYR A 950 5.39 13.20 16.62
N VAL A 951 5.39 14.51 16.36
CA VAL A 951 5.37 15.04 14.99
C VAL A 951 6.77 14.94 14.43
N ASP A 952 7.02 14.04 13.49
CA ASP A 952 8.37 13.78 12.96
C ASP A 952 8.90 14.98 12.15
N GLU A 953 8.08 15.53 11.25
CA GLU A 953 8.43 16.62 10.33
C GLU A 953 7.31 17.67 10.28
N VAL A 954 7.71 18.94 10.17
CA VAL A 954 6.80 20.08 9.95
C VAL A 954 7.11 20.67 8.58
N VAL A 955 6.13 20.66 7.69
CA VAL A 955 6.23 21.13 6.31
C VAL A 955 5.48 22.44 6.17
N LEU A 956 6.14 23.45 5.58
CA LEU A 956 5.54 24.75 5.33
C LEU A 956 5.09 24.87 3.87
N VAL A 957 3.88 25.35 3.68
CA VAL A 957 3.22 25.58 2.39
C VAL A 957 2.64 27.00 2.39
N GLY A 958 2.57 27.62 1.22
CA GLY A 958 2.00 28.96 1.06
C GLY A 958 3.02 30.08 1.30
N GLY A 959 2.94 31.13 0.47
CA GLY A 959 3.95 32.21 0.41
C GLY A 959 4.16 32.96 1.73
N SER A 960 3.14 33.08 2.57
CA SER A 960 3.23 33.79 3.85
C SER A 960 4.09 33.04 4.89
N THR A 961 4.36 31.74 4.69
CA THR A 961 5.31 30.98 5.53
C THR A 961 6.79 31.36 5.29
N ARG A 962 7.07 32.21 4.28
CA ARG A 962 8.40 32.81 4.11
C ARG A 962 8.74 33.84 5.18
N ILE A 963 7.74 34.40 5.86
CA ILE A 963 7.94 35.39 6.93
C ILE A 963 8.80 34.76 8.04
N PRO A 964 9.99 35.32 8.37
CA PRO A 964 10.90 34.72 9.36
C PRO A 964 10.24 34.50 10.72
N LYS A 965 9.41 35.45 11.18
CA LYS A 965 8.69 35.34 12.44
C LYS A 965 7.73 34.15 12.49
N VAL A 966 7.05 33.82 11.39
CA VAL A 966 6.16 32.65 11.29
C VAL A 966 6.97 31.35 11.48
N ARG A 967 8.15 31.25 10.85
CA ARG A 967 9.01 30.08 11.00
C ARG A 967 9.53 29.94 12.42
N GLN A 968 9.95 31.07 13.01
CA GLN A 968 10.46 31.14 14.37
C GLN A 968 9.42 30.65 15.39
N ILE A 969 8.19 31.17 15.36
CA ILE A 969 7.17 30.76 16.34
C ILE A 969 6.80 29.28 16.23
N ILE A 970 6.84 28.72 15.01
CA ILE A 970 6.58 27.29 14.78
C ILE A 970 7.76 26.46 15.31
N GLU A 971 9.00 26.88 15.06
CA GLU A 971 10.21 26.25 15.60
C GLU A 971 10.22 26.27 17.14
N GLU A 972 9.90 27.41 17.75
CA GLU A 972 9.76 27.57 19.20
C GLU A 972 8.66 26.66 19.77
N TYR A 973 7.51 26.58 19.10
CA TYR A 973 6.41 25.71 19.54
C TYR A 973 6.79 24.23 19.54
N PHE A 974 7.57 23.77 18.56
CA PHE A 974 8.09 22.39 18.45
C PHE A 974 9.49 22.22 19.08
N ASP A 975 9.80 22.95 20.15
CA ASP A 975 10.99 22.79 20.99
C ASP A 975 12.32 22.84 20.21
N GLY A 976 12.41 23.76 19.23
CA GLY A 976 13.59 23.95 18.39
C GLY A 976 13.63 23.06 17.14
N LYS A 977 12.58 22.27 16.86
CA LYS A 977 12.46 21.52 15.61
C LYS A 977 12.22 22.48 14.44
N LYS A 978 13.24 22.65 13.60
CA LYS A 978 13.17 23.50 12.41
C LYS A 978 12.16 22.98 11.39
N PRO A 979 11.20 23.82 10.93
CA PRO A 979 10.34 23.46 9.82
C PRO A 979 11.14 23.21 8.54
N ASN A 980 10.70 22.23 7.76
CA ASN A 980 11.33 21.86 6.50
C ASN A 980 10.99 22.89 5.42
N VAL A 981 12.03 23.52 4.87
CA VAL A 981 11.95 24.56 3.84
C VAL A 981 12.78 24.22 2.60
N ALA A 982 13.07 22.92 2.39
CA ALA A 982 13.87 22.44 1.27
C ALA A 982 13.20 22.66 -0.11
N ILE A 983 11.87 22.79 -0.12
CA ILE A 983 11.07 23.15 -1.28
C ILE A 983 10.52 24.56 -1.05
N ASP A 984 10.41 25.34 -2.13
CA ASP A 984 9.72 26.62 -2.07
C ASP A 984 8.27 26.41 -1.60
N PRO A 985 7.85 26.97 -0.44
CA PRO A 985 6.51 26.76 0.12
C PRO A 985 5.37 27.12 -0.84
N GLU A 986 5.58 28.11 -1.70
CA GLU A 986 4.58 28.58 -2.66
C GLU A 986 4.44 27.64 -3.86
N LEU A 987 5.48 26.84 -4.15
CA LEU A 987 5.51 25.90 -5.27
C LEU A 987 5.29 24.45 -4.82
N ALA A 988 5.31 24.17 -3.52
CA ALA A 988 5.29 22.81 -2.97
C ALA A 988 4.10 21.97 -3.47
N VAL A 989 2.88 22.53 -3.45
CA VAL A 989 1.68 21.81 -3.93
C VAL A 989 1.79 21.51 -5.42
N ALA A 990 2.17 22.52 -6.23
CA ALA A 990 2.38 22.40 -7.67
C ALA A 990 3.45 21.34 -8.02
N THR A 991 4.53 21.30 -7.24
CA THR A 991 5.58 20.29 -7.35
C THR A 991 5.02 18.90 -7.06
N GLY A 992 4.23 18.74 -6.00
CA GLY A 992 3.59 17.48 -5.64
C GLY A 992 2.65 16.93 -6.71
N VAL A 993 1.75 17.76 -7.24
CA VAL A 993 0.85 17.36 -8.33
C VAL A 993 1.60 17.04 -9.61
N ALA A 994 2.72 17.73 -9.90
CA ALA A 994 3.57 17.45 -11.06
C ALA A 994 4.32 16.12 -10.91
N ILE A 995 4.82 15.78 -9.71
CA ILE A 995 5.38 14.46 -9.40
C ILE A 995 4.33 13.38 -9.66
N GLN A 996 3.11 13.58 -9.16
CA GLN A 996 2.02 12.64 -9.35
C GLN A 996 1.58 12.52 -10.82
N ALA A 997 1.57 13.62 -11.57
CA ALA A 997 1.35 13.61 -13.01
C ALA A 997 2.42 12.80 -13.75
N GLY A 998 3.69 12.89 -13.32
CA GLY A 998 4.78 12.10 -13.86
C GLY A 998 4.62 10.60 -13.62
N ILE A 999 4.24 10.22 -12.40
CA ILE A 999 3.97 8.83 -12.02
C ILE A 999 2.82 8.25 -12.86
N ILE A 1000 1.71 8.96 -12.98
CA ILE A 1000 0.55 8.52 -13.76
C ILE A 1000 0.86 8.48 -15.27
N GLY A 1001 1.72 9.37 -15.74
CA GLY A 1001 2.21 9.40 -17.12
C GLY A 1001 3.16 8.26 -17.48
N GLY A 1002 3.49 7.36 -16.55
CA GLY A 1002 4.40 6.24 -16.78
C GLY A 1002 5.86 6.68 -16.98
N MET A 1003 6.25 7.83 -16.42
CA MET A 1003 7.59 8.39 -16.60
C MET A 1003 8.56 7.87 -15.51
N TRP A 1004 9.64 7.21 -15.95
CA TRP A 1004 10.73 6.63 -15.14
C TRP A 1004 11.45 7.74 -14.32
N PRO A 1005 12.04 7.52 -13.10
CA PRO A 1005 12.20 6.33 -12.26
C PRO A 1005 11.38 6.37 -10.94
N LEU A 1006 10.10 6.79 -10.94
CA LEU A 1006 9.33 6.87 -9.69
C LEU A 1006 8.56 5.58 -9.36
N GLN A 1007 8.77 5.05 -8.15
CA GLN A 1007 8.30 3.72 -7.71
C GLN A 1007 7.04 3.72 -6.82
N VAL A 1008 6.45 4.86 -6.49
CA VAL A 1008 5.30 4.91 -5.56
C VAL A 1008 4.36 6.05 -5.95
N SER A 1009 3.10 5.75 -6.29
CA SER A 1009 2.04 6.76 -6.38
C SER A 1009 1.51 7.01 -4.98
N ALA A 1010 1.45 8.28 -4.55
CA ALA A 1010 0.74 8.61 -3.33
C ALA A 1010 -0.69 8.12 -3.47
N LEU A 1011 -1.18 7.36 -2.49
CA LEU A 1011 -2.61 7.22 -2.41
C LEU A 1011 -3.18 7.42 -1.03
N GLU A 1012 -4.29 8.13 -1.08
CA GLU A 1012 -4.96 8.75 0.03
C GLU A 1012 -6.07 7.82 0.45
N LEU A 1013 -6.14 7.57 1.75
CA LEU A 1013 -7.29 6.92 2.34
C LEU A 1013 -8.35 7.98 2.65
N PRO A 1014 -9.52 7.97 1.99
CA PRO A 1014 -10.59 8.89 2.34
C PRO A 1014 -11.09 8.58 3.74
N ASN A 1015 -11.03 9.56 4.64
CA ASN A 1015 -11.67 9.50 5.94
C ASN A 1015 -13.00 10.26 5.86
N HIS A 1016 -14.11 9.53 5.68
CA HIS A 1016 -15.44 10.12 5.50
C HIS A 1016 -15.97 10.88 6.72
N ASN A 1017 -15.34 10.68 7.89
CA ASN A 1017 -15.68 11.39 9.13
C ASN A 1017 -14.81 12.62 9.37
N LEU A 1018 -13.81 12.87 8.52
CA LEU A 1018 -12.90 14.00 8.67
C LEU A 1018 -13.64 15.31 8.38
N ARG A 1019 -13.64 16.22 9.35
CA ARG A 1019 -14.16 17.58 9.19
C ARG A 1019 -13.09 18.57 9.59
N LYS A 1020 -12.89 19.60 8.77
CA LYS A 1020 -11.98 20.70 9.11
C LYS A 1020 -12.58 21.49 10.27
N ILE A 1021 -11.82 21.61 11.35
CA ILE A 1021 -12.21 22.38 12.51
C ILE A 1021 -11.87 23.85 12.23
N GLN A 1022 -12.91 24.67 12.11
CA GLN A 1022 -12.72 26.09 11.90
C GLN A 1022 -12.42 26.76 13.24
N ILE A 1023 -11.27 27.42 13.34
CA ILE A 1023 -10.98 28.30 14.46
C ILE A 1023 -11.56 29.66 14.13
N GLU A 1024 -12.67 29.97 14.78
CA GLU A 1024 -13.25 31.31 14.77
C GLU A 1024 -12.49 32.17 15.79
N SER A 1025 -12.12 33.36 15.34
CA SER A 1025 -11.38 34.38 16.09
C SER A 1025 -12.07 34.77 17.38
#